data_AF-E0IFA5-F1
#
_entry.id   AF-E0IFA5-F1
#
_cell.length_a   1.000
_cell.length_b   1.000
_cell.length_c   1.000
_cell.angle_alpha   90.00
_cell.angle_beta   90.00
_cell.angle_gamma   90.00
#
_symmetry.space_group_name_H-M   'P 1'
#
loop_
_entity.id
_entity.type
_entity.pdbx_description
1 polymer ?
#
loop_
_entity_poly.entity_id
_entity_poly.type
_entity_poly.pdbx_seq_one_letter_code
_entity_poly.pdbx_strand_id
1 'polypeptide(L)'
;MVRSASRKGLALVLGAALTVTSFAGTASVAPKKAEAAAAAQTVQGQRFLQLYNQLTSPTSGYFSPEGIPYHAIETLLSEAPDYGHMSTSEAYSYWLWLETLYGYYSGDWTHLEKAWDNMEKYIIPINEGDGKEEQPTMNYYNPNSPATYAPEKPQPDQYPVLLSSSKAAGKDPLDAELKSTYGNNQTYLMHWLIDVDNWYGYGNLLNPTHTSTYVNTFQRGEQESVFETVTHPSQDNKTFGKANEGFMSLFNKESQAPAAQWRYTNASDADARVIQVMYWAKQLGYSNQVYLNKAKKMGDYLRYDMYDKYFQKIGSSATGSSTAGTGKDSSMYLLAWYSAWGGGLGENGSGNWAWRIGASHAHQAYQNPVAAYALSTSAGGLIPTSPTAQADWNTSLKRQLEFYTWLLSAEGAVGGGATNSWNGEYSAYPSGVSTFYGMAYQEAPVYHDPNSNGWFGFQAWPLERVAEMYYILASSGDLTSDNYKMAKQIMTKWVDYSLDYVFVNQKPVTDASGYYLNAAGQKVLGGLNPSIATTSAPGEFYLPSTLEWSGQPDTWNGLSAFTGNPSYKTITKDPGQDVGVLGSYVKALTFFAAATKAETGSYSALGTQAKNTAESLLNVAWTLNDGVGIVKPEARADYFRYFTKEIYLPAGWSGTTGQGNVIPGANGVASDPAKGGNGVYISYTDLRPKITLDPMWSYLSNLYQTSYNPATKKWEQGTPTFTYHRFWSQVDIATAYAEYDRLIGSSAPITAPAAPATVTAAPGSTQATLTWTASANAASYNVKRATTAGGPYTTVATGVTGTSYTNTGLMNGTTYYYVVSAVNTVGESANSVQVTVTPTAAIAVPGAFTLTGTAGNAQAALAWTASSGAATYAVQRATSSTGTYTTLASNLTALSYTDATAANGTTYYYKIVATNTAGSTISNTASVTPVAPIAVPGAFTLTGTAGNAQAALAWTASAGAVTYNVQRATGSGSYANIATGLTGLAYTDTTAVNGTTYSYRITAVNAAGTTDSNSASVTPSGGTPTTGNLVVQYKLNNSNATDNQIYASFNIKNTGTTPVSLSGLKLRYYLTKDSASAGLSMWTDYAQVGSSNVSGAFASISPAKATADTYLELSFSAGAGSIAAGGQSGDIQVRIAKSDWSNFNETNDYSFDSTKTAFADWSKATLYQNGTLVWGIEP
;
A
#
# COMPACT_ATOMS: atom_id res chain seq x y z
N MET A 1 -24.20 1.14 -70.63
CA MET A 1 -23.50 2.06 -71.56
C MET A 1 -23.43 3.46 -70.94
N VAL A 2 -22.52 4.31 -71.41
CA VAL A 2 -22.04 5.51 -70.69
C VAL A 2 -22.50 6.80 -71.38
N ARG A 3 -22.51 7.93 -70.63
CA ARG A 3 -22.64 9.34 -71.07
C ARG A 3 -24.10 9.82 -71.28
N SER A 4 -24.44 11.11 -71.17
CA SER A 4 -23.57 12.30 -71.25
C SER A 4 -24.03 13.51 -70.45
N ALA A 5 -23.07 14.39 -70.15
CA ALA A 5 -23.14 15.56 -69.30
C ALA A 5 -23.88 16.81 -69.86
N SER A 6 -24.39 17.60 -68.91
CA SER A 6 -24.48 19.07 -68.79
C SER A 6 -24.13 20.02 -69.97
N ARG A 7 -24.73 21.23 -69.96
CA ARG A 7 -24.07 22.47 -70.44
C ARG A 7 -24.57 23.77 -69.76
N LYS A 8 -23.67 24.74 -69.67
CA LYS A 8 -23.84 26.17 -69.28
C LYS A 8 -24.31 26.99 -70.51
N GLY A 9 -24.79 28.24 -70.47
CA GLY A 9 -25.13 29.18 -69.39
C GLY A 9 -25.30 30.64 -69.91
N LEU A 10 -26.13 31.45 -69.23
CA LEU A 10 -26.20 32.94 -69.13
C LEU A 10 -26.28 33.88 -70.37
N ALA A 11 -27.34 34.73 -70.47
CA ALA A 11 -27.32 36.18 -70.86
C ALA A 11 -28.72 36.82 -71.10
N LEU A 12 -28.93 38.08 -70.64
CA LEU A 12 -29.55 39.31 -71.27
C LEU A 12 -30.83 39.20 -72.19
N VAL A 13 -31.82 40.13 -72.27
CA VAL A 13 -32.16 41.49 -71.71
C VAL A 13 -33.72 41.73 -71.71
N LEU A 14 -34.19 42.91 -71.23
CA LEU A 14 -35.52 43.58 -71.37
C LEU A 14 -36.69 43.12 -70.46
N GLY A 15 -37.56 44.07 -70.04
CA GLY A 15 -38.62 43.85 -69.04
C GLY A 15 -39.86 44.75 -69.20
N ALA A 16 -40.80 44.65 -68.24
CA ALA A 16 -42.02 45.47 -68.17
C ALA A 16 -42.57 45.59 -66.74
N ALA A 17 -43.42 46.60 -66.54
CA ALA A 17 -43.84 47.23 -65.28
C ALA A 17 -44.94 46.52 -64.44
N LEU A 18 -45.24 47.13 -63.27
CA LEU A 18 -46.31 46.84 -62.29
C LEU A 18 -46.16 45.52 -61.48
N THR A 19 -46.55 45.41 -60.20
CA THR A 19 -47.31 46.34 -59.31
C THR A 19 -46.84 46.17 -57.86
N VAL A 20 -46.96 47.21 -57.03
CA VAL A 20 -46.72 47.13 -55.57
C VAL A 20 -48.06 47.08 -54.83
N THR A 21 -48.25 46.08 -53.97
CA THR A 21 -49.10 46.19 -52.77
C THR A 21 -48.42 45.50 -51.60
N SER A 22 -48.31 46.26 -50.51
CA SER A 22 -47.71 45.93 -49.22
C SER A 22 -48.05 44.55 -48.63
N PHE A 23 -47.02 43.75 -48.36
CA PHE A 23 -47.07 42.69 -47.35
C PHE A 23 -46.51 43.22 -46.02
N ALA A 24 -47.25 43.01 -44.93
CA ALA A 24 -46.74 43.24 -43.58
C ALA A 24 -45.76 42.11 -43.21
N GLY A 25 -44.49 42.45 -42.96
CA GLY A 25 -43.47 41.48 -42.64
C GLY A 25 -43.53 41.03 -41.17
N THR A 26 -43.99 39.80 -40.93
CA THR A 26 -43.61 39.06 -39.72
C THR A 26 -42.21 38.49 -39.92
N ALA A 27 -41.19 39.15 -39.36
CA ALA A 27 -39.82 38.65 -39.43
C ALA A 27 -39.72 37.32 -38.68
N SER A 28 -39.49 36.22 -39.41
CA SER A 28 -39.05 34.96 -38.82
C SER A 28 -37.66 35.17 -38.23
N VAL A 29 -37.58 35.36 -36.91
CA VAL A 29 -36.30 35.44 -36.20
C VAL A 29 -35.67 34.05 -36.23
N ALA A 30 -34.82 33.81 -37.22
CA ALA A 30 -33.91 32.67 -37.17
C ALA A 30 -33.04 32.83 -35.91
N PRO A 31 -32.78 31.75 -35.15
CA PRO A 31 -31.88 31.84 -34.00
C PRO A 31 -30.54 32.42 -34.45
N LYS A 32 -30.02 33.39 -33.70
CA LYS A 32 -28.69 33.94 -33.92
C LYS A 32 -27.70 32.77 -34.04
N LYS A 33 -26.88 32.77 -35.09
CA LYS A 33 -25.63 31.99 -35.06
C LYS A 33 -24.90 32.37 -33.78
N ALA A 34 -24.55 31.39 -32.96
CA ALA A 34 -23.63 31.62 -31.87
C ALA A 34 -22.29 32.09 -32.46
N GLU A 35 -21.87 33.29 -32.09
CA GLU A 35 -20.46 33.66 -32.17
C GLU A 35 -19.72 32.81 -31.12
N ALA A 36 -18.44 32.49 -31.36
CA ALA A 36 -17.63 31.80 -30.36
C ALA A 36 -17.70 32.59 -29.04
N ALA A 37 -17.85 31.87 -27.92
CA ALA A 37 -18.00 32.53 -26.63
C ALA A 37 -16.79 33.43 -26.35
N ALA A 38 -17.03 34.61 -25.76
CA ALA A 38 -15.92 35.39 -25.21
C ALA A 38 -15.20 34.54 -24.16
N ALA A 39 -13.87 34.43 -24.28
CA ALA A 39 -13.05 33.53 -23.46
C ALA A 39 -13.45 33.55 -21.98
N ALA A 40 -13.77 32.38 -21.41
CA ALA A 40 -14.52 32.19 -20.17
C ALA A 40 -14.33 33.29 -19.09
N GLN A 41 -15.31 34.19 -18.95
CA GLN A 41 -15.24 35.36 -18.07
C GLN A 41 -15.99 35.17 -16.73
N THR A 42 -16.10 33.94 -16.24
CA THR A 42 -16.76 33.63 -14.97
C THR A 42 -15.94 32.65 -14.13
N VAL A 43 -16.28 32.54 -12.85
CA VAL A 43 -15.63 31.60 -11.93
C VAL A 43 -15.82 30.15 -12.41
N GLN A 44 -17.05 29.78 -12.83
CA GLN A 44 -17.33 28.39 -13.21
C GLN A 44 -16.69 28.03 -14.55
N GLY A 45 -16.70 28.92 -15.55
CA GLY A 45 -16.00 28.70 -16.82
C GLY A 45 -14.47 28.56 -16.63
N GLN A 46 -13.86 29.31 -15.71
CA GLN A 46 -12.44 29.14 -15.35
C GLN A 46 -12.17 27.83 -14.61
N ARG A 47 -13.08 27.38 -13.72
CA ARG A 47 -12.98 26.07 -13.04
C ARG A 47 -13.06 24.91 -14.03
N PHE A 48 -13.94 24.99 -15.03
CA PHE A 48 -13.98 24.03 -16.14
C PHE A 48 -12.64 23.96 -16.87
N LEU A 49 -12.09 25.11 -17.31
CA LEU A 49 -10.82 25.14 -18.03
C LEU A 49 -9.64 24.64 -17.18
N GLN A 50 -9.65 24.90 -15.86
CA GLN A 50 -8.66 24.34 -14.95
C GLN A 50 -8.76 22.81 -14.87
N LEU A 51 -9.97 22.26 -14.68
CA LEU A 51 -10.17 20.80 -14.65
C LEU A 51 -9.80 20.15 -15.99
N TYR A 52 -10.19 20.76 -17.12
CA TYR A 52 -9.77 20.30 -18.45
C TYR A 52 -8.25 20.18 -18.56
N ASN A 53 -7.50 21.20 -18.11
CA ASN A 53 -6.03 21.17 -18.12
C ASN A 53 -5.44 20.13 -17.14
N GLN A 54 -6.11 19.83 -16.03
CA GLN A 54 -5.72 18.78 -15.09
C GLN A 54 -5.92 17.40 -15.74
N LEU A 55 -7.07 17.17 -16.38
CA LEU A 55 -7.44 15.90 -17.01
C LEU A 55 -6.61 15.59 -18.27
N THR A 56 -6.36 16.59 -19.11
CA THR A 56 -5.60 16.44 -20.36
C THR A 56 -4.08 16.61 -20.17
N SER A 57 -3.60 16.85 -18.95
CA SER A 57 -2.16 16.91 -18.66
C SER A 57 -1.51 15.55 -18.92
N PRO A 58 -0.43 15.46 -19.73
CA PRO A 58 0.29 14.19 -19.96
C PRO A 58 0.92 13.58 -18.70
N THR A 59 0.99 14.31 -17.58
CA THR A 59 1.51 13.82 -16.30
C THR A 59 0.43 13.49 -15.29
N SER A 60 -0.85 13.59 -15.65
CA SER A 60 -1.98 13.28 -14.77
C SER A 60 -2.16 11.77 -14.55
N GLY A 61 -2.00 10.98 -15.61
CA GLY A 61 -2.26 9.54 -15.62
C GLY A 61 -3.65 9.13 -16.15
N TYR A 62 -4.51 10.07 -16.54
CA TYR A 62 -5.85 9.72 -17.08
C TYR A 62 -5.81 9.02 -18.45
N PHE A 63 -4.74 9.18 -19.22
CA PHE A 63 -4.59 8.66 -20.58
C PHE A 63 -3.37 7.75 -20.70
N SER A 64 -3.50 6.69 -21.47
CA SER A 64 -2.39 5.81 -21.84
C SER A 64 -1.42 6.47 -22.84
N PRO A 65 -0.23 5.88 -23.07
CA PRO A 65 0.68 6.33 -24.12
C PRO A 65 0.08 6.31 -25.55
N GLU A 66 -0.99 5.54 -25.78
CA GLU A 66 -1.73 5.48 -27.05
C GLU A 66 -2.78 6.60 -27.17
N GLY A 67 -2.93 7.44 -26.13
CA GLY A 67 -3.93 8.51 -26.05
C GLY A 67 -5.34 8.03 -25.69
N ILE A 68 -5.46 6.82 -25.12
CA ILE A 68 -6.73 6.20 -24.73
C ILE A 68 -7.04 6.59 -23.28
N PRO A 69 -8.23 7.12 -22.95
CA PRO A 69 -8.60 7.41 -21.56
C PRO A 69 -8.78 6.09 -20.80
N TYR A 70 -8.14 5.94 -19.64
CA TYR A 70 -8.43 4.84 -18.71
C TYR A 70 -9.77 5.06 -17.99
N HIS A 71 -10.31 4.02 -17.37
CA HIS A 71 -11.46 4.15 -16.47
C HIS A 71 -11.11 4.99 -15.24
N ALA A 72 -9.93 4.77 -14.65
CA ALA A 72 -9.37 5.58 -13.56
C ALA A 72 -7.84 5.62 -13.62
N ILE A 73 -7.22 6.58 -12.92
CA ILE A 73 -5.76 6.64 -12.74
C ILE A 73 -5.27 5.47 -11.86
N GLU A 74 -6.06 5.07 -10.87
CA GLU A 74 -5.69 4.00 -9.95
C GLU A 74 -6.06 2.62 -10.53
N THR A 75 -5.12 1.69 -10.47
CA THR A 75 -5.22 0.37 -11.10
C THR A 75 -6.05 -0.65 -10.31
N LEU A 76 -5.97 -0.67 -8.97
CA LEU A 76 -6.78 -1.54 -8.11
C LEU A 76 -8.20 -0.98 -7.95
N LEU A 77 -9.07 -1.31 -8.90
CA LEU A 77 -10.48 -0.91 -8.93
C LEU A 77 -11.31 -2.03 -9.56
N SER A 78 -12.51 -2.28 -9.01
CA SER A 78 -13.50 -3.19 -9.60
C SER A 78 -14.92 -2.71 -9.27
N GLU A 79 -15.75 -2.50 -10.28
CA GLU A 79 -17.13 -2.00 -10.13
C GLU A 79 -18.02 -2.27 -11.36
N ALA A 80 -17.46 -2.18 -12.58
CA ALA A 80 -18.07 -2.65 -13.82
C ALA A 80 -16.97 -3.12 -14.81
N PRO A 81 -15.96 -2.30 -15.14
CA PRO A 81 -14.63 -2.85 -15.39
C PRO A 81 -14.09 -3.46 -14.09
N ASP A 82 -13.21 -4.45 -14.24
CA ASP A 82 -12.61 -5.19 -13.14
C ASP A 82 -11.16 -4.79 -12.83
N TYR A 83 -10.60 -3.82 -13.57
CA TYR A 83 -9.26 -3.24 -13.40
C TYR A 83 -9.26 -1.78 -13.88
N GLY A 84 -8.55 -0.87 -13.20
CA GLY A 84 -8.68 0.58 -13.43
C GLY A 84 -8.13 1.10 -14.76
N HIS A 85 -7.10 0.44 -15.31
CA HIS A 85 -6.54 0.75 -16.64
C HIS A 85 -7.24 -0.03 -17.78
N MET A 86 -8.39 -0.65 -17.51
CA MET A 86 -9.35 -0.92 -18.58
C MET A 86 -9.91 0.42 -19.08
N SER A 87 -10.49 0.43 -20.28
CA SER A 87 -11.29 1.56 -20.75
C SER A 87 -12.63 1.06 -21.25
N THR A 88 -13.62 1.94 -21.22
CA THR A 88 -15.00 1.65 -21.58
C THR A 88 -15.48 2.58 -22.69
N SER A 89 -16.44 2.10 -23.47
CA SER A 89 -17.23 2.96 -24.38
C SER A 89 -17.81 4.20 -23.66
N GLU A 90 -18.18 4.03 -22.38
CA GLU A 90 -18.55 5.11 -21.49
C GLU A 90 -17.43 6.16 -21.37
N ALA A 91 -16.21 5.78 -20.99
CA ALA A 91 -15.08 6.71 -20.82
C ALA A 91 -14.81 7.51 -22.11
N TYR A 92 -14.88 6.85 -23.28
CA TYR A 92 -14.83 7.54 -24.58
C TYR A 92 -15.98 8.53 -24.78
N SER A 93 -17.22 8.11 -24.49
CA SER A 93 -18.39 8.99 -24.64
C SER A 93 -18.33 10.23 -23.75
N TYR A 94 -17.73 10.13 -22.55
CA TYR A 94 -17.41 11.27 -21.70
C TYR A 94 -16.23 12.09 -22.25
N TRP A 95 -15.18 11.48 -22.81
CA TRP A 95 -14.07 12.23 -23.40
C TRP A 95 -14.57 13.17 -24.52
N LEU A 96 -15.42 12.68 -25.43
CA LEU A 96 -16.01 13.51 -26.46
C LEU A 96 -16.86 14.67 -25.87
N TRP A 97 -17.49 14.49 -24.70
CA TRP A 97 -18.24 15.55 -24.01
C TRP A 97 -17.31 16.64 -23.47
N LEU A 98 -16.21 16.23 -22.83
CA LEU A 98 -15.17 17.13 -22.35
C LEU A 98 -14.63 18.01 -23.49
N GLU A 99 -14.27 17.39 -24.62
CA GLU A 99 -13.73 18.08 -25.78
C GLU A 99 -14.75 18.94 -26.50
N THR A 100 -16.04 18.60 -26.43
CA THR A 100 -17.13 19.41 -26.98
C THR A 100 -17.28 20.73 -26.24
N LEU A 101 -17.25 20.71 -24.91
CA LEU A 101 -17.32 21.94 -24.13
C LEU A 101 -16.00 22.72 -24.19
N TYR A 102 -14.86 22.05 -24.28
CA TYR A 102 -13.58 22.72 -24.54
C TYR A 102 -13.59 23.45 -25.89
N GLY A 103 -14.04 22.79 -26.97
CA GLY A 103 -14.17 23.38 -28.29
C GLY A 103 -15.13 24.58 -28.33
N TYR A 104 -16.18 24.58 -27.51
CA TYR A 104 -17.07 25.74 -27.33
C TYR A 104 -16.35 26.95 -26.69
N TYR A 105 -15.54 26.74 -25.64
CA TYR A 105 -14.83 27.83 -24.95
C TYR A 105 -13.55 28.30 -25.66
N SER A 106 -12.84 27.41 -26.36
CA SER A 106 -11.58 27.71 -27.04
C SER A 106 -11.76 28.10 -28.50
N GLY A 107 -12.85 27.65 -29.14
CA GLY A 107 -13.03 27.67 -30.59
C GLY A 107 -12.24 26.58 -31.35
N ASP A 108 -11.42 25.78 -30.66
CA ASP A 108 -10.62 24.70 -31.24
C ASP A 108 -11.34 23.36 -31.13
N TRP A 109 -12.02 22.99 -32.22
CA TRP A 109 -12.71 21.71 -32.34
C TRP A 109 -11.79 20.55 -32.74
N THR A 110 -10.49 20.77 -32.99
CA THR A 110 -9.58 19.69 -33.43
C THR A 110 -9.33 18.65 -32.35
N HIS A 111 -9.60 18.99 -31.08
CA HIS A 111 -9.52 18.06 -29.96
C HIS A 111 -10.66 17.03 -29.98
N LEU A 112 -11.91 17.48 -30.22
CA LEU A 112 -13.06 16.58 -30.43
C LEU A 112 -12.84 15.64 -31.61
N GLU A 113 -12.23 16.14 -32.68
CA GLU A 113 -11.89 15.35 -33.87
C GLU A 113 -10.84 14.26 -33.56
N LYS A 114 -9.78 14.59 -32.81
CA LYS A 114 -8.78 13.62 -32.34
C LYS A 114 -9.37 12.57 -31.40
N ALA A 115 -10.28 12.97 -30.50
CA ALA A 115 -10.96 12.04 -29.60
C ALA A 115 -11.85 11.05 -30.38
N TRP A 116 -12.54 11.52 -31.42
CA TRP A 116 -13.29 10.64 -32.32
C TRP A 116 -12.38 9.69 -33.10
N ASP A 117 -11.30 10.19 -33.70
CA ASP A 117 -10.37 9.35 -34.47
C ASP A 117 -9.67 8.30 -33.58
N ASN A 118 -9.44 8.61 -32.30
CA ASN A 118 -8.93 7.66 -31.30
C ASN A 118 -9.98 6.58 -30.96
N MET A 119 -11.23 6.99 -30.69
CA MET A 119 -12.37 6.10 -30.45
C MET A 119 -12.59 5.12 -31.62
N GLU A 120 -12.60 5.63 -32.84
CA GLU A 120 -12.80 4.82 -34.05
C GLU A 120 -11.64 3.86 -34.32
N LYS A 121 -10.42 4.21 -33.90
CA LYS A 121 -9.23 3.36 -34.07
C LYS A 121 -9.13 2.22 -33.06
N TYR A 122 -9.52 2.43 -31.80
CA TYR A 122 -9.20 1.51 -30.71
C TYR A 122 -10.39 0.84 -30.03
N ILE A 123 -11.62 1.37 -30.20
CA ILE A 123 -12.81 0.81 -29.55
C ILE A 123 -13.99 0.54 -30.50
N ILE A 124 -14.03 1.08 -31.72
CA ILE A 124 -14.99 0.65 -32.76
C ILE A 124 -14.32 -0.40 -33.65
N PRO A 125 -14.76 -1.66 -33.67
CA PRO A 125 -14.06 -2.73 -34.38
C PRO A 125 -14.33 -2.73 -35.89
N ILE A 126 -13.94 -1.69 -36.62
CA ILE A 126 -14.26 -1.49 -38.04
C ILE A 126 -13.06 -1.07 -38.89
N ASN A 127 -13.06 -1.48 -40.15
CA ASN A 127 -12.02 -1.22 -41.15
C ASN A 127 -12.05 0.22 -41.73
N GLU A 128 -12.31 1.25 -40.93
CA GLU A 128 -12.44 2.65 -41.37
C GLU A 128 -11.33 3.56 -40.80
N GLY A 129 -10.06 3.19 -41.01
CA GLY A 129 -8.94 4.09 -40.71
C GLY A 129 -7.55 3.53 -41.01
N ASP A 130 -7.32 2.24 -40.77
CA ASP A 130 -5.99 1.61 -40.83
C ASP A 130 -5.88 0.44 -41.83
N GLY A 131 -6.99 -0.01 -42.41
CA GLY A 131 -7.04 -1.11 -43.37
C GLY A 131 -7.16 -2.51 -42.76
N LYS A 132 -7.44 -2.65 -41.45
CA LYS A 132 -7.60 -3.93 -40.76
C LYS A 132 -9.07 -4.32 -40.64
N GLU A 133 -9.40 -5.57 -40.99
CA GLU A 133 -10.75 -6.09 -40.87
C GLU A 133 -10.96 -6.79 -39.52
N GLU A 134 -11.63 -6.11 -38.59
CA GLU A 134 -11.91 -6.61 -37.25
C GLU A 134 -13.26 -7.36 -37.13
N GLN A 135 -14.05 -7.44 -38.22
CA GLN A 135 -15.32 -8.20 -38.32
C GLN A 135 -15.35 -9.14 -39.56
N PRO A 136 -14.36 -10.05 -39.73
CA PRO A 136 -14.01 -10.69 -41.02
C PRO A 136 -15.05 -11.62 -41.66
N THR A 137 -16.12 -11.97 -40.96
CA THR A 137 -17.17 -12.89 -41.43
C THR A 137 -18.59 -12.31 -41.35
N MET A 138 -18.71 -11.02 -41.03
CA MET A 138 -20.01 -10.33 -40.89
C MET A 138 -20.87 -10.38 -42.17
N ASN A 139 -20.24 -10.55 -43.32
CA ASN A 139 -20.86 -10.77 -44.62
C ASN A 139 -21.66 -12.10 -44.72
N TYR A 140 -21.37 -13.10 -43.89
CA TYR A 140 -22.10 -14.38 -43.82
C TYR A 140 -23.35 -14.32 -42.92
N TYR A 141 -23.68 -13.16 -42.34
CA TYR A 141 -24.86 -12.97 -41.51
C TYR A 141 -26.17 -13.23 -42.25
N ASN A 142 -27.09 -13.94 -41.60
CA ASN A 142 -28.42 -14.26 -42.13
C ASN A 142 -29.52 -13.53 -41.34
N PRO A 143 -30.11 -12.44 -41.87
CA PRO A 143 -31.17 -11.69 -41.18
C PRO A 143 -32.49 -12.46 -41.01
N ASN A 144 -32.66 -13.62 -41.66
CA ASN A 144 -33.82 -14.51 -41.42
C ASN A 144 -33.56 -15.54 -40.29
N SER A 145 -32.35 -15.58 -39.73
CA SER A 145 -32.00 -16.37 -38.54
C SER A 145 -30.83 -15.70 -37.80
N PRO A 146 -31.04 -14.51 -37.18
CA PRO A 146 -29.98 -13.65 -36.66
C PRO A 146 -29.02 -14.30 -35.67
N ALA A 147 -29.49 -15.21 -34.83
CA ALA A 147 -28.70 -15.96 -33.86
C ALA A 147 -29.39 -17.28 -33.49
N THR A 148 -28.65 -18.18 -32.83
CA THR A 148 -29.20 -19.40 -32.21
C THR A 148 -29.57 -19.13 -30.76
N TYR A 149 -30.73 -19.59 -30.32
CA TYR A 149 -31.22 -19.35 -28.96
C TYR A 149 -30.42 -20.12 -27.90
N ALA A 150 -30.05 -19.43 -26.82
CA ALA A 150 -29.68 -20.02 -25.55
C ALA A 150 -30.44 -19.29 -24.42
N PRO A 151 -30.97 -20.01 -23.42
CA PRO A 151 -31.59 -19.38 -22.25
C PRO A 151 -30.53 -18.73 -21.37
N GLU A 152 -30.81 -17.57 -20.81
CA GLU A 152 -30.05 -17.08 -19.66
C GLU A 152 -30.38 -17.90 -18.40
N LYS A 153 -29.57 -17.75 -17.35
CA LYS A 153 -29.78 -18.44 -16.07
C LYS A 153 -29.59 -17.48 -14.89
N PRO A 154 -30.31 -17.69 -13.77
CA PRO A 154 -30.21 -16.83 -12.60
C PRO A 154 -28.91 -16.99 -11.80
N GLN A 155 -28.00 -17.92 -12.16
CA GLN A 155 -26.74 -18.14 -11.45
C GLN A 155 -25.62 -18.51 -12.45
N PRO A 156 -24.38 -18.02 -12.28
CA PRO A 156 -23.24 -18.39 -13.13
C PRO A 156 -22.97 -19.89 -13.17
N ASP A 157 -23.26 -20.57 -12.07
CA ASP A 157 -23.18 -22.03 -11.85
C ASP A 157 -23.93 -22.87 -12.89
N GLN A 158 -24.99 -22.32 -13.50
CA GLN A 158 -25.84 -23.03 -14.45
C GLN A 158 -25.33 -22.93 -15.90
N TYR A 159 -24.24 -22.20 -16.13
CA TYR A 159 -23.53 -22.12 -17.40
C TYR A 159 -22.43 -23.20 -17.49
N PRO A 160 -21.98 -23.59 -18.70
CA PRO A 160 -22.46 -23.16 -20.02
C PRO A 160 -23.84 -23.72 -20.37
N VAL A 161 -24.61 -22.92 -21.12
CA VAL A 161 -25.98 -23.23 -21.56
C VAL A 161 -26.01 -23.77 -23.00
N LEU A 162 -26.90 -24.71 -23.29
CA LEU A 162 -27.01 -25.34 -24.62
C LEU A 162 -27.59 -24.37 -25.66
N LEU A 163 -26.85 -24.13 -26.75
CA LEU A 163 -27.39 -23.51 -27.96
C LEU A 163 -28.40 -24.47 -28.60
N SER A 164 -29.63 -24.02 -28.82
CA SER A 164 -30.74 -24.89 -29.21
C SER A 164 -31.72 -24.21 -30.17
N SER A 165 -32.42 -25.04 -30.95
CA SER A 165 -33.54 -24.62 -31.80
C SER A 165 -34.90 -24.58 -31.06
N SER A 166 -34.89 -24.63 -29.73
CA SER A 166 -36.12 -24.67 -28.91
C SER A 166 -36.98 -23.40 -29.03
N LYS A 167 -36.37 -22.28 -29.42
CA LYS A 167 -37.03 -21.06 -29.89
C LYS A 167 -36.34 -20.59 -31.17
N ALA A 168 -37.11 -20.37 -32.23
CA ALA A 168 -36.60 -19.79 -33.46
C ALA A 168 -36.44 -18.27 -33.28
N ALA A 169 -35.30 -17.72 -33.70
CA ALA A 169 -35.12 -16.27 -33.76
C ALA A 169 -36.10 -15.63 -34.77
N GLY A 170 -36.53 -14.40 -34.50
CA GLY A 170 -37.28 -13.60 -35.46
C GLY A 170 -36.40 -13.04 -36.58
N LYS A 171 -37.02 -12.24 -37.45
CA LYS A 171 -36.30 -11.56 -38.54
C LYS A 171 -35.69 -10.24 -38.08
N ASP A 172 -34.48 -9.99 -38.53
CA ASP A 172 -33.84 -8.68 -38.48
C ASP A 172 -34.29 -7.83 -39.68
N PRO A 173 -34.98 -6.69 -39.45
CA PRO A 173 -35.43 -5.80 -40.50
C PRO A 173 -34.41 -4.71 -40.89
N LEU A 174 -33.27 -4.60 -40.20
CA LEU A 174 -32.30 -3.52 -40.36
C LEU A 174 -31.16 -3.85 -41.34
N ASP A 175 -30.64 -5.08 -41.34
CA ASP A 175 -29.42 -5.45 -42.10
C ASP A 175 -29.47 -5.08 -43.59
N ALA A 176 -30.59 -5.33 -44.28
CA ALA A 176 -30.72 -4.99 -45.70
C ALA A 176 -30.71 -3.47 -45.95
N GLU A 177 -31.28 -2.70 -45.02
CA GLU A 177 -31.33 -1.23 -45.05
C GLU A 177 -29.94 -0.62 -44.74
N LEU A 178 -29.25 -1.12 -43.72
CA LEU A 178 -27.89 -0.71 -43.36
C LEU A 178 -26.88 -1.07 -44.47
N LYS A 179 -26.94 -2.27 -45.05
CA LYS A 179 -26.16 -2.67 -46.24
C LYS A 179 -26.38 -1.74 -47.41
N SER A 180 -27.63 -1.37 -47.69
CA SER A 180 -27.93 -0.44 -48.79
C SER A 180 -27.44 0.99 -48.53
N THR A 181 -27.30 1.39 -47.27
CA THR A 181 -26.90 2.75 -46.88
C THR A 181 -25.38 2.91 -46.80
N TYR A 182 -24.68 1.90 -46.26
CA TYR A 182 -23.24 1.96 -45.97
C TYR A 182 -22.37 1.03 -46.83
N GLY A 183 -22.99 0.23 -47.72
CA GLY A 183 -22.29 -0.71 -48.61
C GLY A 183 -21.79 -2.00 -47.93
N ASN A 184 -21.92 -2.09 -46.61
CA ASN A 184 -21.55 -3.25 -45.79
C ASN A 184 -22.46 -3.32 -44.53
N ASN A 185 -22.31 -4.37 -43.73
CA ASN A 185 -23.00 -4.54 -42.45
C ASN A 185 -22.03 -4.70 -41.26
N GLN A 186 -20.80 -4.20 -41.34
CA GLN A 186 -19.90 -4.13 -40.19
C GLN A 186 -20.47 -3.11 -39.19
N THR A 187 -20.64 -3.53 -37.94
CA THR A 187 -21.26 -2.69 -36.91
C THR A 187 -20.38 -1.47 -36.63
N TYR A 188 -20.97 -0.28 -36.67
CA TYR A 188 -20.31 0.97 -36.32
C TYR A 188 -20.80 1.44 -34.93
N LEU A 189 -20.46 0.65 -33.91
CA LEU A 189 -20.72 0.91 -32.50
C LEU A 189 -19.45 0.59 -31.72
N MET A 190 -19.26 1.23 -30.57
CA MET A 190 -18.14 0.92 -29.70
C MET A 190 -18.30 -0.48 -29.10
N HIS A 191 -17.21 -1.24 -29.00
CA HIS A 191 -17.17 -2.33 -28.02
C HIS A 191 -17.20 -1.73 -26.61
N TRP A 192 -17.91 -2.35 -25.68
CA TRP A 192 -18.12 -1.74 -24.37
C TRP A 192 -16.84 -1.65 -23.50
N LEU A 193 -15.86 -2.55 -23.69
CA LEU A 193 -14.68 -2.72 -22.85
C LEU A 193 -13.41 -3.05 -23.66
N ILE A 194 -12.29 -2.42 -23.30
CA ILE A 194 -10.95 -2.73 -23.80
C ILE A 194 -9.94 -2.80 -22.65
N ASP A 195 -8.97 -3.72 -22.77
CA ASP A 195 -7.77 -3.78 -21.95
C ASP A 195 -6.70 -2.93 -22.61
N VAL A 196 -6.48 -1.71 -22.10
CA VAL A 196 -5.66 -0.68 -22.76
C VAL A 196 -4.17 -1.03 -22.72
N ASP A 197 -3.70 -1.58 -21.61
CA ASP A 197 -2.29 -1.90 -21.37
C ASP A 197 -1.93 -3.34 -21.75
N ASN A 198 -2.86 -4.12 -22.31
CA ASN A 198 -2.76 -5.58 -22.45
C ASN A 198 -2.38 -6.27 -21.12
N TRP A 199 -2.94 -5.78 -20.01
CA TRP A 199 -2.68 -6.27 -18.66
C TRP A 199 -3.10 -7.74 -18.51
N TYR A 200 -4.20 -8.13 -19.13
CA TYR A 200 -4.65 -9.52 -19.22
C TYR A 200 -3.74 -10.37 -20.08
N GLY A 201 -2.99 -9.82 -21.03
CA GLY A 201 -2.00 -10.54 -21.84
C GLY A 201 -2.58 -11.31 -23.04
N TYR A 202 -3.83 -11.02 -23.43
CA TYR A 202 -4.46 -11.66 -24.59
C TYR A 202 -3.92 -11.15 -25.94
N GLY A 203 -3.62 -9.85 -26.04
CA GLY A 203 -3.25 -9.18 -27.27
C GLY A 203 -4.40 -9.03 -28.29
N ASN A 204 -4.31 -8.02 -29.14
CA ASN A 204 -5.26 -7.81 -30.23
C ASN A 204 -4.90 -8.70 -31.43
N LEU A 205 -5.71 -9.73 -31.71
CA LEU A 205 -5.44 -10.73 -32.75
C LEU A 205 -5.60 -10.16 -34.16
N LEU A 206 -6.68 -9.41 -34.39
CA LEU A 206 -7.02 -8.87 -35.71
C LEU A 206 -6.23 -7.58 -36.02
N ASN A 207 -5.74 -6.91 -34.97
CA ASN A 207 -4.87 -5.73 -35.09
C ASN A 207 -3.66 -5.77 -34.13
N PRO A 208 -2.65 -6.64 -34.35
CA PRO A 208 -1.52 -6.85 -33.43
C PRO A 208 -0.57 -5.66 -33.27
N THR A 209 -0.83 -4.53 -33.95
CA THR A 209 -0.09 -3.27 -33.79
C THR A 209 -0.66 -2.37 -32.69
N HIS A 210 -1.82 -2.69 -32.11
CA HIS A 210 -2.40 -2.01 -30.97
C HIS A 210 -2.04 -2.74 -29.67
N THR A 211 -1.65 -1.99 -28.63
CA THR A 211 -1.53 -2.56 -27.27
C THR A 211 -2.92 -2.84 -26.72
N SER A 212 -3.82 -1.88 -26.91
CA SER A 212 -5.24 -1.98 -26.58
C SER A 212 -5.90 -3.22 -27.21
N THR A 213 -6.51 -4.04 -26.35
CA THR A 213 -7.06 -5.35 -26.68
C THR A 213 -8.56 -5.41 -26.35
N TYR A 214 -9.39 -5.82 -27.32
CA TYR A 214 -10.81 -6.04 -27.10
C TYR A 214 -11.06 -7.26 -26.19
N VAL A 215 -11.77 -7.04 -25.08
CA VAL A 215 -12.03 -8.06 -24.05
C VAL A 215 -13.46 -7.98 -23.53
N ASN A 216 -13.98 -9.12 -23.06
CA ASN A 216 -15.29 -9.23 -22.45
C ASN A 216 -15.18 -9.88 -21.05
N THR A 217 -16.19 -9.63 -20.21
CA THR A 217 -16.31 -10.19 -18.86
C THR A 217 -17.68 -10.85 -18.66
N PHE A 218 -18.74 -10.05 -18.51
CA PHE A 218 -20.11 -10.49 -18.24
C PHE A 218 -20.70 -11.32 -19.40
N GLN A 219 -21.13 -12.55 -19.09
CA GLN A 219 -21.76 -13.49 -20.03
C GLN A 219 -22.78 -14.45 -19.36
N ARG A 220 -22.87 -14.48 -18.01
CA ARG A 220 -23.51 -15.55 -17.24
C ARG A 220 -24.67 -15.12 -16.32
N GLY A 221 -25.43 -14.14 -16.79
CA GLY A 221 -26.76 -13.81 -16.25
C GLY A 221 -26.74 -12.92 -15.01
N GLU A 222 -27.92 -12.76 -14.41
CA GLU A 222 -28.25 -11.70 -13.44
C GLU A 222 -27.45 -11.70 -12.13
N GLN A 223 -26.86 -12.83 -11.75
CA GLN A 223 -26.03 -12.95 -10.53
C GLN A 223 -24.54 -13.03 -10.85
N GLU A 224 -24.11 -12.82 -12.09
CA GLU A 224 -22.68 -12.61 -12.37
C GLU A 224 -22.29 -11.17 -12.02
N SER A 225 -21.89 -10.92 -10.77
CA SER A 225 -21.25 -9.66 -10.38
C SER A 225 -19.91 -9.48 -11.09
N VAL A 226 -19.38 -8.24 -11.11
CA VAL A 226 -18.05 -7.94 -11.67
C VAL A 226 -16.94 -8.84 -11.11
N PHE A 227 -17.06 -9.24 -9.83
CA PHE A 227 -16.11 -10.10 -9.13
C PHE A 227 -16.18 -11.57 -9.56
N GLU A 228 -17.32 -12.03 -10.05
CA GLU A 228 -17.58 -13.43 -10.45
C GLU A 228 -17.21 -13.72 -11.92
N THR A 229 -16.95 -12.68 -12.72
CA THR A 229 -16.62 -12.79 -14.15
C THR A 229 -15.29 -13.51 -14.45
N VAL A 230 -15.21 -14.14 -15.62
CA VAL A 230 -13.96 -14.63 -16.21
C VAL A 230 -13.60 -13.78 -17.43
N THR A 231 -12.67 -12.85 -17.29
CA THR A 231 -12.23 -11.95 -18.38
C THR A 231 -11.58 -12.74 -19.52
N HIS A 232 -12.00 -12.47 -20.76
CA HIS A 232 -11.64 -13.26 -21.94
C HIS A 232 -11.53 -12.40 -23.20
N PRO A 233 -10.74 -12.79 -24.22
CA PRO A 233 -10.62 -12.03 -25.46
C PRO A 233 -11.93 -12.02 -26.23
N SER A 234 -12.24 -10.87 -26.83
CA SER A 234 -13.34 -10.72 -27.78
C SER A 234 -13.04 -11.45 -29.10
N GLN A 235 -11.76 -11.61 -29.44
CA GLN A 235 -11.24 -12.34 -30.61
C GLN A 235 -10.62 -13.69 -30.15
N ASP A 236 -11.44 -14.73 -29.97
CA ASP A 236 -11.02 -16.02 -29.40
C ASP A 236 -10.57 -17.01 -30.50
N ASN A 237 -9.26 -17.04 -30.75
CA ASN A 237 -8.62 -18.06 -31.59
C ASN A 237 -8.25 -19.35 -30.84
N LYS A 238 -8.66 -19.50 -29.58
CA LYS A 238 -8.45 -20.71 -28.76
C LYS A 238 -6.99 -20.98 -28.39
N THR A 239 -6.11 -19.97 -28.49
CA THR A 239 -4.75 -19.99 -27.91
C THR A 239 -4.79 -19.97 -26.38
N PHE A 240 -5.79 -19.28 -25.84
CA PHE A 240 -6.09 -19.18 -24.42
C PHE A 240 -7.39 -19.92 -24.09
N GLY A 241 -7.75 -20.02 -22.81
CA GLY A 241 -8.89 -20.79 -22.33
C GLY A 241 -8.61 -22.29 -22.39
N LYS A 242 -9.66 -23.10 -22.57
CA LYS A 242 -9.56 -24.55 -22.63
C LYS A 242 -9.07 -25.01 -24.00
N ALA A 243 -8.13 -25.94 -24.02
CA ALA A 243 -7.52 -26.46 -25.25
C ALA A 243 -8.57 -26.91 -26.28
N ASN A 244 -8.43 -26.44 -27.52
CA ASN A 244 -9.35 -26.64 -28.65
C ASN A 244 -10.74 -25.98 -28.55
N GLU A 245 -11.10 -25.37 -27.41
CA GLU A 245 -12.45 -24.81 -27.15
C GLU A 245 -12.46 -23.30 -26.85
N GLY A 246 -11.32 -22.72 -26.47
CA GLY A 246 -11.22 -21.33 -26.05
C GLY A 246 -11.90 -21.09 -24.70
N PHE A 247 -12.44 -19.89 -24.49
CA PHE A 247 -13.31 -19.60 -23.34
C PHE A 247 -14.78 -19.95 -23.61
N MET A 248 -15.15 -20.25 -24.86
CA MET A 248 -16.54 -20.37 -25.28
C MET A 248 -17.34 -21.42 -24.49
N SER A 249 -16.68 -22.53 -24.11
CA SER A 249 -17.28 -23.59 -23.28
C SER A 249 -17.40 -23.27 -21.78
N LEU A 250 -17.20 -22.01 -21.37
CA LEU A 250 -17.71 -21.48 -20.11
C LEU A 250 -19.13 -20.91 -20.25
N PHE A 251 -19.51 -20.48 -21.45
CA PHE A 251 -20.75 -19.74 -21.71
C PHE A 251 -21.78 -20.59 -22.47
N ASN A 252 -21.36 -21.29 -23.52
CA ASN A 252 -22.25 -22.07 -24.37
C ASN A 252 -21.78 -23.52 -24.56
N LYS A 253 -22.75 -24.45 -24.61
CA LYS A 253 -22.56 -25.85 -25.04
C LYS A 253 -23.05 -26.00 -26.47
N GLU A 254 -22.27 -26.71 -27.27
CA GLU A 254 -22.61 -27.14 -28.63
C GLU A 254 -22.36 -28.65 -28.77
N SER A 255 -22.84 -29.25 -29.85
CA SER A 255 -22.62 -30.68 -30.13
C SER A 255 -21.22 -30.99 -30.65
N GLN A 256 -20.41 -29.97 -30.95
CA GLN A 256 -19.04 -30.04 -31.43
C GLN A 256 -18.17 -29.08 -30.61
N ALA A 257 -16.85 -29.19 -30.71
CA ALA A 257 -15.95 -28.20 -30.10
C ALA A 257 -16.17 -26.82 -30.76
N PRO A 258 -16.26 -25.71 -29.98
CA PRO A 258 -16.49 -24.39 -30.53
C PRO A 258 -15.48 -23.98 -31.60
N ALA A 259 -15.96 -23.31 -32.64
CA ALA A 259 -15.10 -22.71 -33.65
C ALA A 259 -14.36 -21.49 -33.07
N ALA A 260 -13.17 -21.22 -33.60
CA ALA A 260 -12.45 -19.97 -33.37
C ALA A 260 -13.30 -18.80 -33.89
N GLN A 261 -13.53 -17.78 -33.07
CA GLN A 261 -14.58 -16.78 -33.32
C GLN A 261 -14.29 -15.44 -32.65
N TRP A 262 -14.91 -14.38 -33.18
CA TRP A 262 -14.89 -13.03 -32.63
C TRP A 262 -16.31 -12.63 -32.19
N ARG A 263 -16.42 -11.81 -31.14
CA ARG A 263 -17.68 -11.22 -30.67
C ARG A 263 -17.46 -9.88 -30.00
N TYR A 264 -18.36 -8.95 -30.23
CA TYR A 264 -18.38 -7.63 -29.61
C TYR A 264 -19.79 -7.34 -29.09
N THR A 265 -19.84 -6.59 -28.00
CA THR A 265 -21.04 -6.12 -27.31
C THR A 265 -20.87 -4.62 -27.08
N ASN A 266 -21.86 -3.78 -27.35
CA ASN A 266 -21.82 -2.36 -27.00
C ASN A 266 -22.44 -2.10 -25.61
N ALA A 267 -22.39 -0.85 -25.17
CA ALA A 267 -23.25 -0.33 -24.11
C ALA A 267 -24.10 0.79 -24.73
N SER A 268 -25.42 0.59 -24.81
CA SER A 268 -26.28 1.46 -25.62
C SER A 268 -26.28 2.91 -25.15
N ASP A 269 -26.08 3.14 -23.85
CA ASP A 269 -26.04 4.48 -23.26
C ASP A 269 -24.80 5.26 -23.70
N ALA A 270 -23.67 4.58 -23.95
CA ALA A 270 -22.41 5.17 -24.35
C ALA A 270 -22.43 5.66 -25.79
N ASP A 271 -22.83 4.82 -26.75
CA ASP A 271 -23.05 5.24 -28.14
C ASP A 271 -24.12 6.35 -28.21
N ALA A 272 -25.18 6.26 -27.40
CA ALA A 272 -26.18 7.31 -27.31
C ALA A 272 -25.62 8.63 -26.71
N ARG A 273 -24.76 8.56 -25.69
CA ARG A 273 -24.09 9.73 -25.09
C ARG A 273 -23.16 10.39 -26.11
N VAL A 274 -22.44 9.64 -26.96
CA VAL A 274 -21.69 10.21 -28.10
C VAL A 274 -22.61 11.03 -29.02
N ILE A 275 -23.82 10.56 -29.29
CA ILE A 275 -24.77 11.25 -30.17
C ILE A 275 -25.39 12.49 -29.49
N GLN A 276 -25.72 12.42 -28.19
CA GLN A 276 -26.10 13.57 -27.35
C GLN A 276 -25.01 14.66 -27.38
N VAL A 277 -23.74 14.26 -27.21
CA VAL A 277 -22.58 15.14 -27.28
C VAL A 277 -22.45 15.78 -28.66
N MET A 278 -22.56 15.00 -29.74
CA MET A 278 -22.48 15.56 -31.11
C MET A 278 -23.67 16.46 -31.46
N TYR A 279 -24.84 16.25 -30.84
CA TYR A 279 -25.94 17.21 -30.89
C TYR A 279 -25.52 18.53 -30.26
N TRP A 280 -24.96 18.51 -29.03
CA TRP A 280 -24.49 19.74 -28.38
C TRP A 280 -23.37 20.42 -29.14
N ALA A 281 -22.33 19.69 -29.58
CA ALA A 281 -21.27 20.22 -30.43
C ALA A 281 -21.86 20.98 -31.64
N LYS A 282 -22.85 20.38 -32.32
CA LYS A 282 -23.55 20.99 -33.44
C LYS A 282 -24.31 22.26 -33.05
N GLN A 283 -25.04 22.28 -31.92
CA GLN A 283 -25.73 23.49 -31.45
C GLN A 283 -24.76 24.59 -31.00
N LEU A 284 -23.56 24.21 -30.53
CA LEU A 284 -22.50 25.10 -30.05
C LEU A 284 -21.54 25.59 -31.17
N GLY A 285 -21.79 25.21 -32.43
CA GLY A 285 -21.13 25.77 -33.61
C GLY A 285 -20.32 24.77 -34.45
N TYR A 286 -20.14 23.53 -33.99
CA TYR A 286 -19.44 22.50 -34.75
C TYR A 286 -20.19 22.14 -36.05
N SER A 287 -19.46 22.04 -37.16
CA SER A 287 -20.07 21.94 -38.49
C SER A 287 -19.37 20.99 -39.48
N ASN A 288 -18.27 20.34 -39.08
CA ASN A 288 -17.57 19.40 -39.95
C ASN A 288 -18.44 18.17 -40.24
N GLN A 289 -18.81 17.99 -41.51
CA GLN A 289 -19.74 16.93 -41.92
C GLN A 289 -19.14 15.52 -41.84
N VAL A 290 -17.82 15.36 -41.74
CA VAL A 290 -17.20 14.03 -41.58
C VAL A 290 -17.70 13.38 -40.30
N TYR A 291 -17.42 13.99 -39.15
CA TYR A 291 -17.77 13.45 -37.83
C TYR A 291 -19.28 13.51 -37.55
N LEU A 292 -19.97 14.54 -38.04
CA LEU A 292 -21.45 14.58 -37.96
C LEU A 292 -22.11 13.44 -38.77
N ASN A 293 -21.47 12.93 -39.83
CA ASN A 293 -21.94 11.76 -40.55
C ASN A 293 -21.51 10.43 -39.89
N LYS A 294 -20.33 10.38 -39.25
CA LYS A 294 -19.94 9.25 -38.38
C LYS A 294 -20.93 9.08 -37.21
N ALA A 295 -21.35 10.17 -36.56
CA ALA A 295 -22.39 10.16 -35.52
C ALA A 295 -23.77 9.69 -36.02
N LYS A 296 -24.18 10.11 -37.23
CA LYS A 296 -25.39 9.57 -37.89
C LYS A 296 -25.29 8.05 -38.11
N LYS A 297 -24.14 7.57 -38.58
CA LYS A 297 -23.88 6.14 -38.83
C LYS A 297 -23.95 5.33 -37.53
N MET A 298 -23.34 5.83 -36.45
CA MET A 298 -23.45 5.25 -35.11
C MET A 298 -24.91 5.16 -34.66
N GLY A 299 -25.67 6.25 -34.75
CA GLY A 299 -27.10 6.27 -34.45
C GLY A 299 -27.96 5.37 -35.35
N ASP A 300 -27.48 5.03 -36.55
CA ASP A 300 -28.17 4.10 -37.45
C ASP A 300 -28.02 2.64 -36.99
N TYR A 301 -26.79 2.24 -36.61
CA TYR A 301 -26.48 0.92 -36.05
C TYR A 301 -27.02 0.74 -34.63
N LEU A 302 -27.06 1.80 -33.82
CA LEU A 302 -27.63 1.82 -32.45
C LEU A 302 -29.13 1.45 -32.42
N ARG A 303 -29.80 1.39 -33.57
CA ARG A 303 -31.15 0.82 -33.67
C ARG A 303 -31.20 -0.68 -33.33
N TYR A 304 -30.10 -1.42 -33.36
CA TYR A 304 -30.10 -2.83 -32.92
C TYR A 304 -30.44 -2.98 -31.44
N ASP A 305 -30.06 -2.03 -30.58
CA ASP A 305 -30.44 -1.96 -29.16
C ASP A 305 -31.95 -1.77 -28.94
N MET A 306 -32.72 -1.45 -30.00
CA MET A 306 -34.18 -1.39 -29.94
C MET A 306 -34.87 -2.74 -30.09
N TYR A 307 -34.15 -3.83 -30.38
CA TYR A 307 -34.74 -5.13 -30.68
C TYR A 307 -34.56 -6.11 -29.52
N ASP A 308 -35.57 -6.97 -29.34
CA ASP A 308 -35.48 -8.13 -28.47
C ASP A 308 -34.26 -9.02 -28.79
N LYS A 309 -33.67 -9.65 -27.76
CA LYS A 309 -32.43 -10.44 -27.87
C LYS A 309 -32.43 -11.44 -29.03
N TYR A 310 -33.53 -12.16 -29.21
CA TYR A 310 -33.67 -13.15 -30.29
C TYR A 310 -34.77 -12.75 -31.28
N PHE A 311 -34.97 -11.44 -31.46
CA PHE A 311 -35.99 -10.84 -32.31
C PHE A 311 -37.39 -11.45 -32.06
N GLN A 312 -37.70 -11.86 -30.83
CA GLN A 312 -39.05 -12.31 -30.46
C GLN A 312 -40.01 -11.13 -30.46
N LYS A 313 -41.25 -11.37 -30.87
CA LYS A 313 -42.32 -10.38 -30.86
C LYS A 313 -42.56 -9.86 -29.44
N ILE A 314 -42.63 -8.54 -29.29
CA ILE A 314 -42.82 -7.91 -27.98
C ILE A 314 -44.15 -8.35 -27.35
N GLY A 315 -44.09 -8.73 -26.07
CA GLY A 315 -45.20 -9.22 -25.26
C GLY A 315 -45.70 -10.64 -25.58
N SER A 316 -45.11 -11.33 -26.57
CA SER A 316 -45.54 -12.70 -26.92
C SER A 316 -45.27 -13.71 -25.80
N SER A 317 -44.22 -13.50 -25.02
CA SER A 317 -43.78 -14.35 -23.91
C SER A 317 -44.68 -14.30 -22.66
N ALA A 318 -45.68 -13.41 -22.60
CA ALA A 318 -46.48 -13.18 -21.39
C ALA A 318 -47.12 -14.45 -20.80
N THR A 319 -47.51 -15.40 -21.64
CA THR A 319 -48.08 -16.71 -21.24
C THR A 319 -47.07 -17.87 -21.30
N GLY A 320 -45.77 -17.58 -21.40
CA GLY A 320 -44.67 -18.55 -21.48
C GLY A 320 -44.39 -19.11 -22.86
N SER A 321 -45.00 -18.55 -23.92
CA SER A 321 -44.85 -19.00 -25.31
C SER A 321 -44.44 -17.85 -26.24
N SER A 322 -43.14 -17.58 -26.34
CA SER A 322 -42.61 -16.57 -27.26
C SER A 322 -42.88 -16.91 -28.73
N THR A 323 -43.11 -15.88 -29.54
CA THR A 323 -43.29 -15.99 -31.00
C THR A 323 -42.20 -15.20 -31.70
N ALA A 324 -41.58 -15.79 -32.72
CA ALA A 324 -40.59 -15.12 -33.57
C ALA A 324 -41.18 -13.87 -34.25
N GLY A 325 -40.49 -12.74 -34.16
CA GLY A 325 -40.87 -11.49 -34.84
C GLY A 325 -40.75 -11.60 -36.35
N THR A 326 -41.59 -10.84 -37.05
CA THR A 326 -41.67 -10.81 -38.53
C THR A 326 -41.07 -9.56 -39.15
N GLY A 327 -40.78 -8.54 -38.34
CA GLY A 327 -40.09 -7.31 -38.68
C GLY A 327 -39.93 -6.43 -37.45
N LYS A 328 -40.48 -5.22 -37.46
CA LYS A 328 -40.40 -4.29 -36.31
C LYS A 328 -41.31 -4.64 -35.13
N ASP A 329 -42.06 -5.74 -35.20
CA ASP A 329 -42.89 -6.25 -34.09
C ASP A 329 -42.07 -6.90 -32.95
N SER A 330 -40.76 -7.08 -33.16
CA SER A 330 -39.77 -7.38 -32.12
C SER A 330 -38.97 -6.16 -31.64
N SER A 331 -39.35 -4.94 -32.06
CA SER A 331 -38.74 -3.70 -31.56
C SER A 331 -39.50 -3.15 -30.37
N MET A 332 -38.80 -2.95 -29.25
CA MET A 332 -39.32 -2.28 -28.05
C MET A 332 -39.24 -0.75 -28.16
N TYR A 333 -38.48 -0.21 -29.11
CA TYR A 333 -38.20 1.24 -29.28
C TYR A 333 -37.63 1.92 -28.02
N LEU A 334 -36.99 1.15 -27.15
CA LEU A 334 -36.14 1.62 -26.05
C LEU A 334 -34.69 1.27 -26.39
N LEU A 335 -33.74 1.85 -25.67
CA LEU A 335 -32.38 1.32 -25.63
C LEU A 335 -32.34 0.18 -24.62
N ALA A 336 -32.25 -1.06 -25.09
CA ALA A 336 -31.96 -2.21 -24.23
C ALA A 336 -30.51 -2.10 -23.70
N TRP A 337 -30.11 -2.97 -22.77
CA TRP A 337 -28.76 -2.86 -22.17
C TRP A 337 -27.61 -2.96 -23.19
N TYR A 338 -27.79 -3.79 -24.22
CA TYR A 338 -26.78 -4.02 -25.25
C TYR A 338 -27.39 -4.56 -26.56
N SER A 339 -26.62 -4.42 -27.63
CA SER A 339 -26.59 -5.32 -28.78
C SER A 339 -25.23 -5.99 -28.84
N ALA A 340 -25.21 -7.24 -29.32
CA ALA A 340 -23.97 -7.96 -29.57
C ALA A 340 -23.97 -8.58 -30.96
N TRP A 341 -22.78 -8.68 -31.54
CA TRP A 341 -22.55 -9.26 -32.86
C TRP A 341 -21.25 -10.05 -32.87
N GLY A 342 -21.19 -11.12 -33.65
CA GLY A 342 -20.04 -12.01 -33.70
C GLY A 342 -20.02 -12.88 -34.94
N GLY A 343 -18.92 -13.60 -35.14
CA GLY A 343 -18.71 -14.47 -36.30
C GLY A 343 -17.53 -15.40 -36.10
N GLY A 344 -17.39 -16.43 -36.94
CA GLY A 344 -16.19 -17.26 -36.92
C GLY A 344 -14.98 -16.48 -37.46
N LEU A 345 -13.76 -16.89 -37.11
CA LEU A 345 -12.53 -16.25 -37.61
C LEU A 345 -12.18 -16.66 -39.07
N GLY A 346 -12.93 -17.58 -39.68
CA GLY A 346 -12.85 -17.92 -41.11
C GLY A 346 -11.67 -18.80 -41.52
N GLU A 347 -10.80 -19.19 -40.59
CA GLU A 347 -9.60 -19.99 -40.86
C GLU A 347 -9.95 -21.30 -41.60
N ASN A 348 -9.27 -21.52 -42.74
CA ASN A 348 -9.47 -22.67 -43.63
C ASN A 348 -10.92 -22.89 -44.10
N GLY A 349 -11.75 -21.83 -44.10
CA GLY A 349 -13.18 -21.92 -44.43
C GLY A 349 -14.06 -22.48 -43.30
N SER A 350 -13.47 -22.80 -42.14
CA SER A 350 -14.22 -23.06 -40.92
C SER A 350 -14.60 -21.73 -40.26
N GLY A 351 -15.87 -21.57 -39.89
CA GLY A 351 -16.35 -20.32 -39.29
C GLY A 351 -16.96 -19.28 -40.24
N ASN A 352 -17.35 -19.67 -41.47
CA ASN A 352 -18.09 -18.79 -42.41
C ASN A 352 -19.55 -18.56 -41.98
N TRP A 353 -19.73 -17.90 -40.83
CA TRP A 353 -21.01 -17.52 -40.24
C TRP A 353 -20.85 -16.27 -39.40
N ALA A 354 -21.93 -15.52 -39.22
CA ALA A 354 -22.03 -14.42 -38.28
C ALA A 354 -23.44 -14.29 -37.70
N TRP A 355 -23.56 -13.67 -36.53
CA TRP A 355 -24.79 -13.52 -35.77
C TRP A 355 -24.94 -12.09 -35.19
N ARG A 356 -26.18 -11.75 -34.84
CA ARG A 356 -26.57 -10.53 -34.11
C ARG A 356 -27.66 -10.83 -33.10
N ILE A 357 -27.59 -10.16 -31.95
CA ILE A 357 -28.66 -10.10 -30.94
C ILE A 357 -28.86 -8.63 -30.53
N GLY A 358 -30.09 -8.24 -30.24
CA GLY A 358 -30.34 -7.09 -29.37
C GLY A 358 -30.26 -7.52 -27.90
N ALA A 359 -31.08 -6.93 -27.04
CA ALA A 359 -31.33 -7.43 -25.68
C ALA A 359 -32.80 -7.31 -25.32
N SER A 360 -33.30 -8.22 -24.48
CA SER A 360 -34.72 -8.24 -24.08
C SER A 360 -35.00 -7.39 -22.84
N HIS A 361 -33.97 -6.85 -22.19
CA HIS A 361 -34.04 -6.10 -20.93
C HIS A 361 -33.72 -4.62 -21.18
N ALA A 362 -34.65 -3.72 -20.84
CA ALA A 362 -34.46 -2.28 -20.91
C ALA A 362 -34.39 -1.69 -19.51
N HIS A 363 -33.29 -0.98 -19.21
CA HIS A 363 -33.08 -0.25 -17.97
C HIS A 363 -33.29 1.24 -18.20
N GLN A 364 -33.97 1.95 -17.29
CA GLN A 364 -34.27 3.38 -17.49
C GLN A 364 -33.00 4.24 -17.64
N ALA A 365 -31.95 3.92 -16.88
CA ALA A 365 -30.67 4.64 -16.93
C ALA A 365 -29.96 4.64 -18.31
N TYR A 366 -30.32 3.70 -19.19
CA TYR A 366 -29.72 3.57 -20.52
C TYR A 366 -30.47 4.40 -21.58
N GLN A 367 -31.66 4.94 -21.27
CA GLN A 367 -32.41 5.75 -22.24
C GLN A 367 -31.77 7.13 -22.42
N ASN A 368 -31.80 7.65 -23.65
CA ASN A 368 -31.24 8.94 -24.01
C ASN A 368 -32.18 9.68 -24.99
N PRO A 369 -33.15 10.46 -24.47
CA PRO A 369 -34.12 11.15 -25.33
C PRO A 369 -33.47 12.26 -26.17
N VAL A 370 -32.34 12.83 -25.73
CA VAL A 370 -31.61 13.86 -26.49
C VAL A 370 -30.99 13.26 -27.74
N ALA A 371 -30.34 12.09 -27.64
CA ALA A 371 -29.88 11.33 -28.80
C ALA A 371 -31.05 10.97 -29.74
N ALA A 372 -32.17 10.47 -29.18
CA ALA A 372 -33.35 10.14 -29.99
C ALA A 372 -33.94 11.37 -30.72
N TYR A 373 -33.96 12.55 -30.09
CA TYR A 373 -34.36 13.82 -30.70
C TYR A 373 -33.39 14.27 -31.79
N ALA A 374 -32.08 14.12 -31.56
CA ALA A 374 -31.02 14.44 -32.51
C ALA A 374 -31.14 13.65 -33.83
N LEU A 375 -31.44 12.36 -33.71
CA LEU A 375 -31.53 11.39 -34.81
C LEU A 375 -32.89 11.37 -35.53
N SER A 376 -33.92 12.05 -34.99
CA SER A 376 -35.28 12.02 -35.54
C SER A 376 -35.80 13.37 -36.05
N THR A 377 -35.32 14.49 -35.50
CA THR A 377 -35.87 15.82 -35.81
C THR A 377 -34.91 16.66 -36.67
N SER A 378 -35.47 17.53 -37.50
CA SER A 378 -34.69 18.47 -38.32
C SER A 378 -33.92 19.49 -37.49
N ALA A 379 -34.45 19.86 -36.32
CA ALA A 379 -33.79 20.72 -35.34
C ALA A 379 -32.65 20.00 -34.58
N GLY A 380 -32.83 18.70 -34.32
CA GLY A 380 -31.77 17.80 -33.85
C GLY A 380 -30.62 17.70 -34.85
N GLY A 381 -30.95 17.49 -36.13
CA GLY A 381 -30.02 17.69 -37.24
C GLY A 381 -28.95 16.60 -37.41
N LEU A 382 -29.10 15.45 -36.75
CA LEU A 382 -28.30 14.24 -36.89
C LEU A 382 -29.12 13.06 -37.44
N ILE A 383 -30.16 13.32 -38.25
CA ILE A 383 -30.98 12.25 -38.84
C ILE A 383 -30.10 11.33 -39.72
N PRO A 384 -30.08 10.00 -39.48
CA PRO A 384 -29.39 9.04 -40.35
C PRO A 384 -30.00 8.95 -41.74
N THR A 385 -29.21 8.51 -42.73
CA THR A 385 -29.63 8.51 -44.14
C THR A 385 -30.39 7.26 -44.57
N SER A 386 -30.49 6.24 -43.72
CA SER A 386 -31.26 5.04 -44.00
C SER A 386 -32.79 5.32 -44.00
N PRO A 387 -33.59 4.63 -44.83
CA PRO A 387 -34.97 5.06 -45.09
C PRO A 387 -35.92 5.03 -43.90
N THR A 388 -35.65 4.26 -42.84
CA THR A 388 -36.56 4.14 -41.70
C THR A 388 -36.01 4.63 -40.36
N ALA A 389 -34.73 5.00 -40.27
CA ALA A 389 -34.12 5.44 -39.01
C ALA A 389 -34.82 6.66 -38.38
N GLN A 390 -35.20 7.67 -39.17
CA GLN A 390 -35.89 8.84 -38.65
C GLN A 390 -37.19 8.48 -37.91
N ALA A 391 -37.98 7.56 -38.48
CA ALA A 391 -39.25 7.12 -37.92
C ALA A 391 -39.05 6.24 -36.67
N ASP A 392 -38.03 5.38 -36.67
CA ASP A 392 -37.68 4.56 -35.50
C ASP A 392 -37.23 5.43 -34.32
N TRP A 393 -36.32 6.39 -34.56
CA TRP A 393 -35.86 7.31 -33.53
C TRP A 393 -36.94 8.27 -33.04
N ASN A 394 -37.86 8.70 -33.90
CA ASN A 394 -39.02 9.50 -33.47
C ASN A 394 -39.96 8.69 -32.56
N THR A 395 -40.16 7.40 -32.89
CA THR A 395 -40.92 6.46 -32.05
C THR A 395 -40.19 6.22 -30.73
N SER A 396 -38.86 6.06 -30.76
CA SER A 396 -38.04 5.86 -29.57
C SER A 396 -38.03 7.07 -28.64
N LEU A 397 -37.91 8.30 -29.16
CA LEU A 397 -38.00 9.53 -28.36
C LEU A 397 -39.28 9.55 -27.50
N LYS A 398 -40.43 9.30 -28.13
CA LYS A 398 -41.71 9.23 -27.39
C LYS A 398 -41.71 8.06 -26.40
N ARG A 399 -41.33 6.87 -26.85
CA ARG A 399 -41.35 5.64 -26.04
C ARG A 399 -40.48 5.74 -24.79
N GLN A 400 -39.31 6.38 -24.88
CA GLN A 400 -38.41 6.61 -23.74
C GLN A 400 -39.05 7.55 -22.70
N LEU A 401 -39.68 8.64 -23.13
CA LEU A 401 -40.38 9.57 -22.23
C LEU A 401 -41.64 8.93 -21.60
N GLU A 402 -42.35 8.07 -22.34
CA GLU A 402 -43.43 7.24 -21.79
C GLU A 402 -42.90 6.25 -20.74
N PHE A 403 -41.71 5.65 -20.96
CA PHE A 403 -41.08 4.70 -20.05
C PHE A 403 -40.65 5.36 -18.73
N TYR A 404 -39.99 6.53 -18.80
CA TYR A 404 -39.68 7.35 -17.63
C TYR A 404 -40.94 7.77 -16.86
N THR A 405 -42.00 8.18 -17.57
CA THR A 405 -43.28 8.54 -16.94
C THR A 405 -43.91 7.33 -16.24
N TRP A 406 -43.92 6.17 -16.90
CA TRP A 406 -44.43 4.92 -16.36
C TRP A 406 -43.67 4.46 -15.10
N LEU A 407 -42.35 4.63 -15.06
CA LEU A 407 -41.50 4.19 -13.94
C LEU A 407 -41.39 5.21 -12.81
N LEU A 408 -42.07 6.35 -12.90
CA LEU A 408 -42.01 7.40 -11.88
C LEU A 408 -42.74 6.95 -10.59
N SER A 409 -42.02 6.86 -9.47
CA SER A 409 -42.58 6.48 -8.17
C SER A 409 -43.59 7.51 -7.65
N ALA A 410 -44.38 7.15 -6.64
CA ALA A 410 -45.28 8.07 -5.96
C ALA A 410 -44.56 9.31 -5.39
N GLU A 411 -43.30 9.15 -4.96
CA GLU A 411 -42.43 10.20 -4.44
C GLU A 411 -41.83 11.04 -5.58
N GLY A 412 -41.16 10.40 -6.55
CA GLY A 412 -40.54 11.10 -7.68
C GLY A 412 -39.27 10.46 -8.26
N ALA A 413 -38.73 9.40 -7.65
CA ALA A 413 -37.64 8.60 -8.24
C ALA A 413 -38.14 7.78 -9.45
N VAL A 414 -37.23 7.30 -10.30
CA VAL A 414 -37.54 6.45 -11.46
C VAL A 414 -37.08 5.00 -11.22
N GLY A 415 -38.03 4.07 -11.33
CA GLY A 415 -37.86 2.62 -11.17
C GLY A 415 -37.08 1.91 -12.27
N GLY A 416 -36.59 0.69 -12.02
CA GLY A 416 -35.60 0.02 -12.87
C GLY A 416 -35.95 -0.10 -14.36
N GLY A 417 -36.98 -0.85 -14.71
CA GLY A 417 -37.33 -1.02 -16.13
C GLY A 417 -38.28 -2.15 -16.45
N ALA A 418 -38.04 -2.82 -17.59
CA ALA A 418 -38.88 -3.91 -18.07
C ALA A 418 -38.12 -4.92 -18.93
N THR A 419 -38.70 -6.12 -19.08
CA THR A 419 -38.20 -7.18 -19.97
C THR A 419 -39.27 -7.79 -20.87
N ASN A 420 -38.88 -8.15 -22.09
CA ASN A 420 -39.63 -9.04 -22.98
C ASN A 420 -39.29 -10.54 -22.75
N SER A 421 -38.24 -10.84 -22.00
CA SER A 421 -37.78 -12.20 -21.71
C SER A 421 -37.67 -12.39 -20.19
N TRP A 422 -38.76 -12.84 -19.57
CA TRP A 422 -38.75 -13.15 -18.13
C TRP A 422 -37.77 -14.31 -17.85
N ASN A 423 -36.96 -14.16 -16.78
CA ASN A 423 -35.80 -14.99 -16.45
C ASN A 423 -34.77 -15.14 -17.60
N GLY A 424 -34.80 -14.27 -18.63
CA GLY A 424 -33.95 -14.35 -19.82
C GLY A 424 -34.14 -15.62 -20.68
N GLU A 425 -35.26 -16.33 -20.50
CA GLU A 425 -35.62 -17.56 -21.23
C GLU A 425 -37.05 -17.53 -21.80
N TYR A 426 -37.67 -16.34 -21.84
CA TYR A 426 -39.06 -16.10 -22.24
C TYR A 426 -40.07 -16.95 -21.45
N SER A 427 -39.83 -17.10 -20.15
CA SER A 427 -40.76 -17.74 -19.22
C SER A 427 -42.05 -16.91 -19.06
N ALA A 428 -43.12 -17.56 -18.57
CA ALA A 428 -44.39 -16.88 -18.34
C ALA A 428 -44.23 -15.77 -17.30
N TYR A 429 -44.95 -14.67 -17.49
CA TYR A 429 -44.89 -13.54 -16.58
C TYR A 429 -45.57 -13.88 -15.24
N PRO A 430 -45.08 -13.37 -14.11
CA PRO A 430 -45.78 -13.51 -12.83
C PRO A 430 -47.21 -12.96 -12.89
N SER A 431 -48.16 -13.65 -12.25
CA SER A 431 -49.55 -13.20 -12.22
C SER A 431 -49.66 -11.82 -11.54
N GLY A 432 -50.26 -10.86 -12.24
CA GLY A 432 -50.38 -9.49 -11.77
C GLY A 432 -49.09 -8.65 -11.85
N VAL A 433 -48.05 -9.08 -12.58
CA VAL A 433 -46.95 -8.17 -12.92
C VAL A 433 -47.45 -7.06 -13.84
N SER A 434 -47.01 -5.83 -13.57
CA SER A 434 -47.36 -4.67 -14.38
C SER A 434 -46.59 -4.66 -15.69
N THR A 435 -47.17 -4.09 -16.74
CA THR A 435 -46.58 -4.14 -18.09
C THR A 435 -46.47 -2.78 -18.78
N PHE A 436 -45.48 -2.67 -19.66
CA PHE A 436 -45.24 -1.52 -20.54
C PHE A 436 -45.12 -2.01 -21.98
N TYR A 437 -46.09 -1.66 -22.83
CA TYR A 437 -46.19 -2.16 -24.21
C TYR A 437 -46.10 -3.70 -24.35
N GLY A 438 -46.52 -4.44 -23.31
CA GLY A 438 -46.45 -5.90 -23.24
C GLY A 438 -45.16 -6.48 -22.64
N MET A 439 -44.18 -5.66 -22.29
CA MET A 439 -43.00 -6.08 -21.51
C MET A 439 -43.32 -6.08 -20.01
N ALA A 440 -42.83 -7.04 -19.25
CA ALA A 440 -43.05 -7.13 -17.80
C ALA A 440 -42.11 -6.21 -17.01
N TYR A 441 -42.62 -5.54 -15.99
CA TYR A 441 -41.84 -4.71 -15.06
C TYR A 441 -40.72 -5.50 -14.36
N GLN A 442 -39.53 -4.91 -14.29
CA GLN A 442 -38.41 -5.38 -13.47
C GLN A 442 -37.94 -4.26 -12.55
N GLU A 443 -37.78 -4.58 -11.26
CA GLU A 443 -37.14 -3.67 -10.30
C GLU A 443 -35.66 -3.48 -10.61
N ALA A 444 -34.98 -4.56 -10.99
CA ALA A 444 -33.55 -4.62 -11.25
C ALA A 444 -33.27 -5.26 -12.63
N PRO A 445 -33.47 -4.54 -13.75
CA PRO A 445 -33.15 -5.09 -15.07
C PRO A 445 -31.67 -5.51 -15.16
N VAL A 446 -31.42 -6.65 -15.81
CA VAL A 446 -30.11 -7.25 -16.09
C VAL A 446 -29.34 -7.78 -14.88
N TYR A 447 -29.01 -6.97 -13.88
CA TYR A 447 -28.11 -7.37 -12.78
C TYR A 447 -28.76 -7.27 -11.39
N HIS A 448 -28.52 -8.30 -10.57
CA HIS A 448 -29.06 -8.48 -9.23
C HIS A 448 -27.97 -8.54 -8.13
N ASP A 449 -26.68 -8.57 -8.48
CA ASP A 449 -25.56 -8.45 -7.53
C ASP A 449 -24.53 -7.36 -7.95
N PRO A 450 -24.70 -6.11 -7.48
CA PRO A 450 -25.84 -5.59 -6.73
C PRO A 450 -27.10 -5.41 -7.60
N ASN A 451 -28.24 -5.14 -6.97
CA ASN A 451 -29.47 -4.70 -7.65
C ASN A 451 -29.17 -3.48 -8.54
N SER A 452 -29.36 -3.61 -9.86
CA SER A 452 -28.96 -2.61 -10.84
C SER A 452 -29.57 -1.23 -10.58
N ASN A 453 -30.87 -1.13 -10.27
CA ASN A 453 -31.52 0.16 -9.96
C ASN A 453 -31.47 0.53 -8.47
N GLY A 454 -30.61 -0.13 -7.68
CA GLY A 454 -30.32 0.21 -6.30
C GLY A 454 -29.39 1.41 -6.14
N TRP A 455 -28.61 1.79 -7.17
CA TRP A 455 -27.64 2.91 -7.11
C TRP A 455 -28.25 4.24 -7.55
N PHE A 456 -28.00 5.31 -6.78
CA PHE A 456 -28.55 6.64 -7.07
C PHE A 456 -27.89 7.33 -8.29
N GLY A 457 -26.72 6.91 -8.76
CA GLY A 457 -26.14 7.41 -10.02
C GLY A 457 -27.04 7.14 -11.23
N PHE A 458 -27.77 6.03 -11.22
CA PHE A 458 -28.84 5.73 -12.17
C PHE A 458 -30.12 6.54 -11.96
N GLN A 459 -30.18 7.47 -11.00
CA GLN A 459 -31.13 8.59 -11.05
C GLN A 459 -30.51 9.79 -11.74
N ALA A 460 -29.28 10.17 -11.36
CA ALA A 460 -28.63 11.37 -11.87
C ALA A 460 -28.41 11.32 -13.40
N TRP A 461 -27.74 10.29 -13.91
CA TRP A 461 -27.39 10.16 -15.35
C TRP A 461 -28.58 10.26 -16.30
N PRO A 462 -29.68 9.47 -16.14
CA PRO A 462 -30.83 9.58 -17.03
C PRO A 462 -31.61 10.88 -16.87
N LEU A 463 -31.81 11.37 -15.63
CA LEU A 463 -32.63 12.56 -15.38
C LEU A 463 -31.90 13.84 -15.80
N GLU A 464 -30.56 13.83 -15.86
CA GLU A 464 -29.76 14.84 -16.55
C GLU A 464 -30.18 14.98 -18.02
N ARG A 465 -30.25 13.86 -18.75
CA ARG A 465 -30.70 13.82 -20.17
C ARG A 465 -32.17 14.22 -20.33
N VAL A 466 -33.03 13.91 -19.36
CA VAL A 466 -34.45 14.35 -19.38
C VAL A 466 -34.56 15.86 -19.06
N ALA A 467 -33.68 16.41 -18.21
CA ALA A 467 -33.57 17.84 -17.96
C ALA A 467 -33.10 18.59 -19.21
N GLU A 468 -32.09 18.07 -19.91
CA GLU A 468 -31.68 18.55 -21.23
C GLU A 468 -32.85 18.53 -22.21
N MET A 469 -33.60 17.42 -22.30
CA MET A 469 -34.74 17.29 -23.20
C MET A 469 -35.85 18.32 -22.89
N TYR A 470 -36.16 18.55 -21.61
CA TYR A 470 -37.10 19.59 -21.19
C TYR A 470 -36.61 20.99 -21.59
N TYR A 471 -35.32 21.29 -21.39
CA TYR A 471 -34.71 22.54 -21.84
C TYR A 471 -34.76 22.71 -23.36
N ILE A 472 -34.41 21.68 -24.13
CA ILE A 472 -34.41 21.69 -25.60
C ILE A 472 -35.82 21.96 -26.14
N LEU A 473 -36.84 21.28 -25.62
CA LEU A 473 -38.23 21.48 -26.04
C LEU A 473 -38.71 22.89 -25.68
N ALA A 474 -38.53 23.32 -24.43
CA ALA A 474 -38.95 24.64 -23.98
C ALA A 474 -38.24 25.79 -24.73
N SER A 475 -36.93 25.70 -24.93
CA SER A 475 -36.14 26.70 -25.67
C SER A 475 -36.42 26.72 -27.17
N SER A 476 -36.87 25.60 -27.75
CA SER A 476 -37.38 25.56 -29.14
C SER A 476 -38.78 26.15 -29.31
N GLY A 477 -39.51 26.40 -28.21
CA GLY A 477 -40.89 26.87 -28.21
C GLY A 477 -41.95 25.76 -28.23
N ASP A 478 -41.56 24.47 -28.15
CA ASP A 478 -42.52 23.39 -27.95
C ASP A 478 -42.93 23.29 -26.47
N LEU A 479 -44.08 23.91 -26.18
CA LEU A 479 -44.72 23.91 -24.86
C LEU A 479 -46.03 23.10 -24.85
N THR A 480 -46.27 22.25 -25.86
CA THR A 480 -47.60 21.60 -26.05
C THR A 480 -47.57 20.14 -26.47
N SER A 481 -46.44 19.61 -26.97
CA SER A 481 -46.33 18.18 -27.28
C SER A 481 -46.40 17.31 -26.02
N ASP A 482 -46.74 16.03 -26.21
CA ASP A 482 -46.70 15.07 -25.11
C ASP A 482 -45.27 14.80 -24.64
N ASN A 483 -44.28 14.92 -25.53
CA ASN A 483 -42.86 14.82 -25.17
C ASN A 483 -42.48 15.93 -24.18
N TYR A 484 -42.90 17.17 -24.44
CA TYR A 484 -42.70 18.29 -23.53
C TYR A 484 -43.40 18.07 -22.19
N LYS A 485 -44.68 17.66 -22.21
CA LYS A 485 -45.47 17.39 -20.99
C LYS A 485 -44.80 16.32 -20.11
N MET A 486 -44.38 15.22 -20.71
CA MET A 486 -43.70 14.12 -20.01
C MET A 486 -42.35 14.59 -19.43
N ALA A 487 -41.47 15.16 -20.26
CA ALA A 487 -40.15 15.63 -19.78
C ALA A 487 -40.28 16.65 -18.63
N LYS A 488 -41.20 17.61 -18.75
CA LYS A 488 -41.51 18.56 -17.68
C LYS A 488 -42.07 17.88 -16.43
N GLN A 489 -43.02 16.95 -16.57
CA GLN A 489 -43.64 16.24 -15.43
C GLN A 489 -42.62 15.39 -14.67
N ILE A 490 -41.81 14.61 -15.40
CA ILE A 490 -40.72 13.80 -14.84
C ILE A 490 -39.77 14.69 -14.05
N MET A 491 -39.21 15.74 -14.68
CA MET A 491 -38.22 16.59 -14.01
C MET A 491 -38.78 17.41 -12.87
N THR A 492 -40.00 17.92 -12.98
CA THR A 492 -40.63 18.68 -11.89
C THR A 492 -40.78 17.80 -10.65
N LYS A 493 -41.24 16.56 -10.81
CA LYS A 493 -41.43 15.63 -9.69
C LYS A 493 -40.10 15.10 -9.14
N TRP A 494 -39.15 14.77 -10.02
CA TRP A 494 -37.86 14.23 -9.61
C TRP A 494 -37.01 15.28 -8.89
N VAL A 495 -36.99 16.53 -9.34
CA VAL A 495 -36.24 17.62 -8.67
C VAL A 495 -36.85 17.97 -7.31
N ASP A 496 -38.19 17.95 -7.19
CA ASP A 496 -38.89 18.12 -5.90
C ASP A 496 -38.44 17.04 -4.91
N TYR A 497 -38.55 15.77 -5.31
CA TYR A 497 -38.07 14.60 -4.55
C TYR A 497 -36.57 14.64 -4.22
N SER A 498 -35.70 14.96 -5.18
CA SER A 498 -34.26 14.85 -5.00
C SER A 498 -33.70 15.98 -4.11
N LEU A 499 -34.36 17.14 -4.10
CA LEU A 499 -33.99 18.27 -3.25
C LEU A 499 -34.22 18.00 -1.75
N ASP A 500 -35.11 17.07 -1.40
CA ASP A 500 -35.33 16.65 -0.01
C ASP A 500 -34.12 15.88 0.60
N TYR A 501 -33.26 15.28 -0.24
CA TYR A 501 -32.16 14.41 0.20
C TYR A 501 -30.75 14.90 -0.16
N VAL A 502 -30.60 16.13 -0.66
CA VAL A 502 -29.29 16.76 -0.89
C VAL A 502 -28.96 17.78 0.20
N PHE A 503 -27.76 17.67 0.76
CA PHE A 503 -27.30 18.50 1.86
C PHE A 503 -26.01 19.22 1.47
N VAL A 504 -25.92 20.51 1.80
CA VAL A 504 -24.73 21.35 1.53
C VAL A 504 -24.41 22.12 2.80
N ASN A 505 -23.14 22.07 3.24
CA ASN A 505 -22.69 22.57 4.54
C ASN A 505 -23.40 21.93 5.77
N GLN A 506 -24.08 20.80 5.55
CA GLN A 506 -24.84 20.07 6.56
C GLN A 506 -24.65 18.56 6.33
N LYS A 507 -24.64 17.80 7.42
CA LYS A 507 -24.59 16.34 7.41
C LYS A 507 -25.95 15.78 7.83
N PRO A 508 -26.60 14.92 7.03
CA PRO A 508 -27.82 14.23 7.45
C PRO A 508 -27.53 13.21 8.55
N VAL A 509 -28.49 13.01 9.45
CA VAL A 509 -28.44 12.00 10.50
C VAL A 509 -29.02 10.68 9.96
N THR A 510 -28.30 9.57 10.17
CA THR A 510 -28.72 8.22 9.77
C THR A 510 -28.57 7.20 10.88
N ASP A 511 -29.24 6.05 10.72
CA ASP A 511 -28.92 4.84 11.49
C ASP A 511 -27.75 4.03 10.87
N ALA A 512 -27.33 2.98 11.56
CA ALA A 512 -26.26 2.07 11.12
C ALA A 512 -26.65 1.15 9.94
N SER A 513 -27.83 1.33 9.35
CA SER A 513 -28.34 0.60 8.17
C SER A 513 -28.66 1.54 7.00
N GLY A 514 -28.20 2.79 7.07
CA GLY A 514 -28.29 3.75 5.98
C GLY A 514 -29.57 4.57 5.92
N TYR A 515 -30.52 4.37 6.83
CA TYR A 515 -31.79 5.10 6.79
C TYR A 515 -31.61 6.51 7.37
N TYR A 516 -32.08 7.52 6.64
CA TYR A 516 -32.23 8.89 7.14
C TYR A 516 -33.16 8.92 8.35
N LEU A 517 -32.83 9.73 9.35
CA LEU A 517 -33.62 9.89 10.57
C LEU A 517 -34.24 11.29 10.64
N ASN A 518 -35.46 11.38 11.15
CA ASN A 518 -36.09 12.66 11.49
C ASN A 518 -35.60 13.21 12.84
N ALA A 519 -36.05 14.41 13.23
CA ALA A 519 -35.65 15.05 14.49
C ALA A 519 -36.05 14.26 15.77
N ALA A 520 -36.95 13.28 15.66
CA ALA A 520 -37.33 12.37 16.74
C ALA A 520 -36.55 11.03 16.71
N GLY A 521 -35.57 10.89 15.83
CA GLY A 521 -34.78 9.66 15.66
C GLY A 521 -35.51 8.51 14.95
N GLN A 522 -36.63 8.79 14.28
CA GLN A 522 -37.40 7.78 13.55
C GLN A 522 -36.93 7.69 12.09
N LYS A 523 -36.95 6.49 11.51
CA LYS A 523 -36.60 6.27 10.10
C LYS A 523 -37.54 7.03 9.15
N VAL A 524 -36.97 7.70 8.17
CA VAL A 524 -37.66 8.18 6.97
C VAL A 524 -37.76 7.02 6.00
N LEU A 525 -38.98 6.65 5.61
CA LEU A 525 -39.29 5.48 4.77
C LEU A 525 -39.95 5.93 3.46
N GLY A 526 -39.33 6.90 2.78
CA GLY A 526 -39.90 7.60 1.63
C GLY A 526 -41.01 8.59 2.01
N GLY A 527 -41.89 8.88 1.05
CA GLY A 527 -42.93 9.90 1.16
C GLY A 527 -42.53 11.26 0.57
N LEU A 528 -43.49 12.18 0.48
CA LEU A 528 -43.28 13.55 -0.01
C LEU A 528 -42.89 14.48 1.16
N ASN A 529 -41.97 15.41 0.93
CA ASN A 529 -41.53 16.40 1.93
C ASN A 529 -41.06 15.76 3.28
N PRO A 530 -40.18 14.74 3.27
CA PRO A 530 -39.67 14.12 4.49
C PRO A 530 -38.84 15.12 5.31
N SER A 531 -39.07 15.16 6.63
CA SER A 531 -38.26 15.96 7.54
C SER A 531 -37.04 15.15 8.00
N ILE A 532 -35.87 15.45 7.44
CA ILE A 532 -34.59 14.81 7.78
C ILE A 532 -33.84 15.69 8.79
N ALA A 533 -33.33 15.07 9.86
CA ALA A 533 -32.48 15.75 10.83
C ALA A 533 -31.07 15.95 10.26
N THR A 534 -30.49 17.12 10.51
CA THR A 534 -29.13 17.45 10.07
C THR A 534 -28.29 18.04 11.20
N THR A 535 -26.97 17.94 11.05
CA THR A 535 -25.98 18.66 11.86
C THR A 535 -25.15 19.59 10.96
N SER A 536 -24.61 20.67 11.52
CA SER A 536 -23.74 21.59 10.77
C SER A 536 -22.45 20.88 10.34
N ALA A 537 -22.11 20.95 9.05
CA ALA A 537 -20.90 20.37 8.47
C ALA A 537 -20.35 21.26 7.34
N PRO A 538 -19.79 22.45 7.65
CA PRO A 538 -19.32 23.40 6.64
C PRO A 538 -18.23 22.81 5.75
N GLY A 539 -18.34 22.98 4.43
CA GLY A 539 -17.42 22.39 3.45
C GLY A 539 -17.74 20.93 3.07
N GLU A 540 -18.83 20.35 3.58
CA GLU A 540 -19.30 19.03 3.16
C GLU A 540 -20.56 19.14 2.28
N PHE A 541 -20.73 18.14 1.41
CA PHE A 541 -21.98 17.87 0.68
C PHE A 541 -22.38 16.41 0.92
N TYR A 542 -23.68 16.10 0.82
CA TYR A 542 -24.16 14.72 0.81
C TYR A 542 -25.26 14.55 -0.23
N LEU A 543 -25.20 13.44 -0.96
CA LEU A 543 -26.21 12.96 -1.89
C LEU A 543 -26.66 11.56 -1.46
N PRO A 544 -27.85 11.08 -1.86
CA PRO A 544 -28.18 9.66 -1.74
C PRO A 544 -27.20 8.79 -2.51
N SER A 545 -26.94 7.59 -2.00
CA SER A 545 -26.15 6.57 -2.71
C SER A 545 -26.99 5.38 -3.11
N THR A 546 -27.99 5.01 -2.30
CA THR A 546 -28.80 3.80 -2.49
C THR A 546 -30.31 4.07 -2.44
N LEU A 547 -31.07 3.19 -3.10
CA LEU A 547 -32.52 3.17 -3.17
C LEU A 547 -33.04 1.76 -2.85
N GLU A 548 -34.05 1.68 -1.99
CA GLU A 548 -34.89 0.48 -1.82
C GLU A 548 -36.23 0.71 -2.52
N TRP A 549 -36.74 -0.30 -3.21
CA TRP A 549 -37.97 -0.22 -4.00
C TRP A 549 -39.06 -1.12 -3.41
N SER A 550 -40.33 -0.74 -3.58
CA SER A 550 -41.46 -1.61 -3.25
C SER A 550 -42.72 -1.28 -4.06
N GLY A 551 -43.57 -2.30 -4.24
CA GLY A 551 -44.71 -2.23 -5.14
C GLY A 551 -44.30 -2.31 -6.62
N GLN A 552 -45.20 -1.88 -7.50
CA GLN A 552 -44.99 -1.81 -8.94
C GLN A 552 -45.68 -0.55 -9.48
N PRO A 553 -45.22 0.03 -10.61
CA PRO A 553 -46.01 1.01 -11.35
C PRO A 553 -47.31 0.38 -11.86
N ASP A 554 -48.33 1.18 -12.15
CA ASP A 554 -49.55 0.69 -12.80
C ASP A 554 -49.24 0.26 -14.25
N THR A 555 -49.94 -0.75 -14.80
CA THR A 555 -49.77 -1.13 -16.22
C THR A 555 -50.01 0.07 -17.14
N TRP A 556 -49.07 0.32 -18.06
CA TRP A 556 -49.08 1.50 -18.92
C TRP A 556 -50.22 1.47 -19.94
N ASN A 557 -51.08 2.49 -19.87
CA ASN A 557 -52.21 2.70 -20.79
C ASN A 557 -52.13 4.08 -21.49
N GLY A 558 -50.93 4.65 -21.59
CA GLY A 558 -50.69 5.98 -22.17
C GLY A 558 -50.83 7.13 -21.16
N LEU A 559 -50.27 8.29 -21.53
CA LEU A 559 -50.14 9.47 -20.66
C LEU A 559 -51.46 9.95 -20.04
N SER A 560 -52.57 9.90 -20.78
CA SER A 560 -53.89 10.31 -20.27
C SER A 560 -54.49 9.38 -19.22
N ALA A 561 -53.93 8.18 -19.05
CA ALA A 561 -54.32 7.20 -18.04
C ALA A 561 -53.29 7.10 -16.90
N PHE A 562 -52.24 7.93 -16.90
CA PHE A 562 -51.19 7.88 -15.89
C PHE A 562 -51.71 8.36 -14.53
N THR A 563 -51.62 7.49 -13.52
CA THR A 563 -52.18 7.67 -12.18
C THR A 563 -51.24 8.41 -11.21
N GLY A 564 -49.96 8.54 -11.57
CA GLY A 564 -48.90 8.93 -10.64
C GLY A 564 -48.35 7.78 -9.78
N ASN A 565 -48.75 6.52 -10.08
CA ASN A 565 -48.29 5.29 -9.43
C ASN A 565 -48.34 5.31 -7.89
N PRO A 566 -49.51 5.51 -7.25
CA PRO A 566 -49.61 5.73 -5.80
C PRO A 566 -49.08 4.56 -4.95
N SER A 567 -49.10 3.34 -5.48
CA SER A 567 -48.58 2.11 -4.86
C SER A 567 -47.11 1.83 -5.15
N TYR A 568 -46.45 2.59 -6.04
CA TYR A 568 -45.04 2.38 -6.37
C TYR A 568 -44.15 3.29 -5.53
N LYS A 569 -43.26 2.70 -4.74
CA LYS A 569 -42.59 3.37 -3.63
C LYS A 569 -41.09 3.22 -3.69
N THR A 570 -40.39 4.28 -3.30
CA THR A 570 -38.95 4.28 -3.06
C THR A 570 -38.63 4.68 -1.61
N ILE A 571 -37.56 4.12 -1.06
CA ILE A 571 -36.93 4.59 0.17
C ILE A 571 -35.48 4.96 -0.16
N THR A 572 -35.17 6.25 -0.02
CA THR A 572 -33.86 6.83 -0.26
C THR A 572 -32.93 6.61 0.93
N LYS A 573 -31.67 6.22 0.69
CA LYS A 573 -30.73 5.79 1.73
C LYS A 573 -29.28 6.14 1.44
N ASP A 574 -28.43 5.89 2.44
CA ASP A 574 -26.96 5.92 2.39
C ASP A 574 -26.40 7.26 1.85
N PRO A 575 -26.38 8.34 2.67
CA PRO A 575 -25.80 9.61 2.25
C PRO A 575 -24.29 9.47 2.00
N GLY A 576 -23.90 9.65 0.74
CA GLY A 576 -22.52 9.56 0.25
C GLY A 576 -22.01 10.88 -0.33
N GLN A 577 -20.76 10.84 -0.82
CA GLN A 577 -20.04 11.98 -1.38
C GLN A 577 -19.46 11.66 -2.77
N ASP A 578 -20.18 10.88 -3.57
CA ASP A 578 -19.79 10.53 -4.94
C ASP A 578 -19.73 11.79 -5.83
N VAL A 579 -18.54 12.09 -6.35
CA VAL A 579 -18.28 13.31 -7.14
C VAL A 579 -18.79 13.17 -8.58
N GLY A 580 -18.84 11.97 -9.15
CA GLY A 580 -19.37 11.75 -10.48
C GLY A 580 -20.89 11.92 -10.50
N VAL A 581 -21.57 11.28 -9.54
CA VAL A 581 -23.01 11.48 -9.31
C VAL A 581 -23.33 12.94 -9.00
N LEU A 582 -22.45 13.65 -8.27
CA LEU A 582 -22.57 15.09 -8.05
C LEU A 582 -22.51 15.90 -9.35
N GLY A 583 -21.55 15.62 -10.24
CA GLY A 583 -21.41 16.32 -11.52
C GLY A 583 -22.62 16.14 -12.43
N SER A 584 -23.19 14.93 -12.48
CA SER A 584 -24.42 14.66 -13.21
C SER A 584 -25.65 15.33 -12.55
N TYR A 585 -25.77 15.23 -11.22
CA TYR A 585 -26.86 15.83 -10.45
C TYR A 585 -26.92 17.36 -10.62
N VAL A 586 -25.77 18.03 -10.58
CA VAL A 586 -25.66 19.47 -10.82
C VAL A 586 -26.11 19.83 -12.24
N LYS A 587 -25.74 19.05 -13.27
CA LYS A 587 -26.25 19.29 -14.64
C LYS A 587 -27.76 19.13 -14.72
N ALA A 588 -28.33 18.08 -14.11
CA ALA A 588 -29.79 17.89 -14.07
C ALA A 588 -30.52 19.10 -13.44
N LEU A 589 -30.06 19.59 -12.29
CA LEU A 589 -30.60 20.81 -11.65
C LEU A 589 -30.43 22.07 -12.51
N THR A 590 -29.28 22.19 -13.19
CA THR A 590 -28.93 23.34 -14.04
C THR A 590 -29.83 23.41 -15.28
N PHE A 591 -29.94 22.31 -16.03
CA PHE A 591 -30.81 22.23 -17.20
C PHE A 591 -32.29 22.38 -16.82
N PHE A 592 -32.74 21.79 -15.69
CA PHE A 592 -34.10 22.01 -15.20
C PHE A 592 -34.37 23.49 -14.89
N ALA A 593 -33.47 24.17 -14.18
CA ALA A 593 -33.60 25.60 -13.91
C ALA A 593 -33.67 26.41 -15.22
N ALA A 594 -32.75 26.16 -16.14
CA ALA A 594 -32.73 26.79 -17.47
C ALA A 594 -34.04 26.54 -18.25
N ALA A 595 -34.60 25.32 -18.20
CA ALA A 595 -35.85 24.97 -18.85
C ALA A 595 -37.05 25.76 -18.32
N THR A 596 -37.18 25.90 -16.98
CA THR A 596 -38.28 26.71 -16.40
C THR A 596 -38.24 28.18 -16.83
N LYS A 597 -37.02 28.71 -17.03
CA LYS A 597 -36.79 30.06 -17.56
C LYS A 597 -37.01 30.16 -19.06
N ALA A 598 -36.67 29.13 -19.83
CA ALA A 598 -36.99 29.08 -21.26
C ALA A 598 -38.51 29.02 -21.50
N GLU A 599 -39.25 28.30 -20.67
CA GLU A 599 -40.72 28.21 -20.72
C GLU A 599 -41.40 29.55 -20.41
N THR A 600 -41.02 30.22 -19.31
CA THR A 600 -41.81 31.33 -18.73
C THR A 600 -41.15 32.71 -18.80
N GLY A 601 -39.89 32.78 -19.24
CA GLY A 601 -39.04 33.98 -19.20
C GLY A 601 -38.32 34.21 -17.85
N SER A 602 -38.67 33.47 -16.79
CA SER A 602 -38.06 33.58 -15.46
C SER A 602 -37.90 32.20 -14.79
N TYR A 603 -36.97 32.07 -13.84
CA TYR A 603 -36.87 30.83 -13.07
C TYR A 603 -38.15 30.63 -12.25
N SER A 604 -38.71 29.41 -12.26
CA SER A 604 -39.81 29.07 -11.34
C SER A 604 -39.31 29.04 -9.88
N ALA A 605 -40.20 28.84 -8.90
CA ALA A 605 -39.78 28.69 -7.51
C ALA A 605 -38.82 27.49 -7.34
N LEU A 606 -39.22 26.31 -7.82
CA LEU A 606 -38.39 25.10 -7.80
C LEU A 606 -37.14 25.25 -8.69
N GLY A 607 -37.26 25.93 -9.85
CA GLY A 607 -36.11 26.24 -10.71
C GLY A 607 -35.08 27.16 -10.04
N THR A 608 -35.54 28.10 -9.21
CA THR A 608 -34.67 28.98 -8.41
C THR A 608 -33.96 28.20 -7.31
N GLN A 609 -34.66 27.28 -6.64
CA GLN A 609 -34.07 26.37 -5.64
C GLN A 609 -33.02 25.46 -6.28
N ALA A 610 -33.36 24.77 -7.38
CA ALA A 610 -32.44 23.94 -8.15
C ALA A 610 -31.17 24.70 -8.56
N LYS A 611 -31.32 25.91 -9.11
CA LYS A 611 -30.20 26.79 -9.49
C LYS A 611 -29.30 27.15 -8.30
N ASN A 612 -29.87 27.55 -7.17
CA ASN A 612 -29.11 27.91 -5.96
C ASN A 612 -28.41 26.70 -5.33
N THR A 613 -29.04 25.53 -5.34
CA THR A 613 -28.46 24.27 -4.86
C THR A 613 -27.29 23.83 -5.75
N ALA A 614 -27.47 23.87 -7.08
CA ALA A 614 -26.40 23.60 -8.04
C ALA A 614 -25.16 24.49 -7.83
N GLU A 615 -25.36 25.80 -7.63
CA GLU A 615 -24.28 26.75 -7.33
C GLU A 615 -23.57 26.43 -6.01
N SER A 616 -24.32 26.09 -4.97
CA SER A 616 -23.79 25.76 -3.65
C SER A 616 -22.98 24.46 -3.67
N LEU A 617 -23.46 23.45 -4.40
CA LEU A 617 -22.79 22.18 -4.64
C LEU A 617 -21.47 22.38 -5.39
N LEU A 618 -21.46 23.12 -6.50
CA LEU A 618 -20.25 23.45 -7.26
C LEU A 618 -19.22 24.20 -6.40
N ASN A 619 -19.66 25.11 -5.54
CA ASN A 619 -18.77 25.85 -4.66
C ASN A 619 -18.13 24.97 -3.57
N VAL A 620 -18.87 23.99 -3.03
CA VAL A 620 -18.29 23.00 -2.10
C VAL A 620 -17.38 22.02 -2.84
N ALA A 621 -17.82 21.48 -3.98
CA ALA A 621 -17.04 20.56 -4.80
C ALA A 621 -15.65 21.10 -5.15
N TRP A 622 -15.55 22.40 -5.48
CA TRP A 622 -14.27 23.02 -5.80
C TRP A 622 -13.22 22.95 -4.68
N THR A 623 -13.66 22.89 -3.42
CA THR A 623 -12.76 22.77 -2.26
C THR A 623 -12.09 21.39 -2.13
N LEU A 624 -12.54 20.43 -2.96
CA LEU A 624 -12.08 19.04 -3.00
C LEU A 624 -11.18 18.76 -4.22
N ASN A 625 -10.79 19.80 -4.97
CA ASN A 625 -9.79 19.68 -6.03
C ASN A 625 -8.40 19.50 -5.42
N ASP A 626 -7.77 18.34 -5.65
CA ASP A 626 -6.48 17.98 -5.06
C ASP A 626 -5.26 18.38 -5.90
N GLY A 627 -5.49 18.86 -7.13
CA GLY A 627 -4.47 19.16 -8.12
C GLY A 627 -4.50 18.26 -9.35
N VAL A 628 -5.12 17.08 -9.26
CA VAL A 628 -5.32 16.10 -10.35
C VAL A 628 -6.81 15.97 -10.69
N GLY A 629 -7.71 16.04 -9.71
CA GLY A 629 -9.15 16.04 -9.92
C GLY A 629 -9.91 16.50 -8.68
N ILE A 630 -11.25 16.48 -8.75
CA ILE A 630 -12.12 16.68 -7.58
C ILE A 630 -12.45 15.31 -7.01
N VAL A 631 -11.99 15.02 -5.79
CA VAL A 631 -12.07 13.66 -5.24
C VAL A 631 -12.43 13.62 -3.76
N LYS A 632 -12.95 12.47 -3.32
CA LYS A 632 -13.20 12.14 -1.92
C LYS A 632 -12.71 10.71 -1.64
N PRO A 633 -12.23 10.43 -0.42
CA PRO A 633 -12.03 9.05 0.02
C PRO A 633 -13.38 8.31 0.10
N GLU A 634 -13.47 7.14 -0.51
CA GLU A 634 -14.62 6.24 -0.49
C GLU A 634 -14.27 4.91 0.18
N ALA A 635 -15.21 4.35 0.94
CA ALA A 635 -15.03 3.08 1.65
C ALA A 635 -15.53 1.90 0.80
N ARG A 636 -14.63 0.98 0.47
CA ARG A 636 -14.87 -0.21 -0.36
C ARG A 636 -15.13 -1.44 0.49
N ALA A 637 -16.30 -1.48 1.12
CA ALA A 637 -16.75 -2.60 1.92
C ALA A 637 -16.89 -3.90 1.12
N ASP A 638 -17.09 -3.78 -0.19
CA ASP A 638 -17.16 -4.84 -1.20
C ASP A 638 -15.83 -5.57 -1.47
N TYR A 639 -14.68 -4.96 -1.17
CA TYR A 639 -13.37 -5.51 -1.57
C TYR A 639 -12.92 -6.78 -0.82
N PHE A 640 -13.75 -7.35 0.05
CA PHE A 640 -13.55 -8.72 0.54
C PHE A 640 -13.69 -9.75 -0.62
N ARG A 641 -14.39 -9.38 -1.70
CA ARG A 641 -14.63 -10.21 -2.88
C ARG A 641 -13.36 -10.51 -3.69
N TYR A 642 -12.32 -9.67 -3.61
CA TYR A 642 -10.97 -9.98 -4.15
C TYR A 642 -10.39 -11.29 -3.58
N PHE A 643 -10.81 -11.69 -2.38
CA PHE A 643 -10.33 -12.88 -1.67
C PHE A 643 -11.36 -14.01 -1.60
N THR A 644 -12.61 -13.73 -1.99
CA THR A 644 -13.71 -14.69 -1.91
C THR A 644 -13.64 -15.64 -3.09
N LYS A 645 -13.90 -16.94 -2.83
CA LYS A 645 -13.98 -17.95 -3.89
C LYS A 645 -15.42 -18.04 -4.38
N GLU A 646 -15.71 -17.31 -5.43
CA GLU A 646 -17.04 -17.20 -6.05
C GLU A 646 -17.02 -17.24 -7.59
N ILE A 647 -15.86 -17.14 -8.24
CA ILE A 647 -15.74 -17.27 -9.70
C ILE A 647 -15.95 -18.73 -10.10
N TYR A 648 -17.14 -19.05 -10.60
CA TYR A 648 -17.51 -20.41 -11.02
C TYR A 648 -16.77 -20.89 -12.27
N LEU A 649 -16.32 -22.14 -12.24
CA LEU A 649 -15.80 -22.90 -13.38
C LEU A 649 -16.42 -24.31 -13.40
N PRO A 650 -17.01 -24.77 -14.53
CA PRO A 650 -17.69 -26.06 -14.60
C PRO A 650 -16.77 -27.27 -14.33
N ALA A 651 -17.32 -28.36 -13.78
CA ALA A 651 -16.57 -29.59 -13.55
C ALA A 651 -15.95 -30.13 -14.86
N GLY A 652 -14.66 -30.46 -14.82
CA GLY A 652 -13.91 -30.93 -15.99
C GLY A 652 -13.48 -29.83 -16.97
N TRP A 653 -13.78 -28.56 -16.70
CA TRP A 653 -13.20 -27.44 -17.44
C TRP A 653 -11.84 -27.06 -16.83
N SER A 654 -10.83 -26.87 -17.68
CA SER A 654 -9.50 -26.37 -17.30
C SER A 654 -8.88 -25.66 -18.49
N GLY A 655 -8.24 -24.52 -18.27
CA GLY A 655 -7.70 -23.66 -19.32
C GLY A 655 -6.67 -22.65 -18.85
N THR A 656 -5.99 -22.00 -19.78
CA THR A 656 -4.90 -21.04 -19.50
C THR A 656 -5.39 -19.60 -19.75
N THR A 657 -5.21 -18.70 -18.78
CA THR A 657 -5.54 -17.28 -18.95
C THR A 657 -4.48 -16.55 -19.80
N GLY A 658 -4.75 -15.31 -20.21
CA GLY A 658 -3.73 -14.45 -20.83
C GLY A 658 -2.54 -14.12 -19.91
N GLN A 659 -2.73 -14.20 -18.58
CA GLN A 659 -1.66 -14.02 -17.59
C GLN A 659 -0.82 -15.30 -17.40
N GLY A 660 -1.16 -16.40 -18.08
CA GLY A 660 -0.39 -17.64 -18.12
C GLY A 660 -0.68 -18.65 -17.01
N ASN A 661 -1.53 -18.31 -16.03
CA ASN A 661 -2.00 -19.25 -15.02
C ASN A 661 -3.06 -20.22 -15.57
N VAL A 662 -3.03 -21.46 -15.08
CA VAL A 662 -4.04 -22.48 -15.38
C VAL A 662 -5.16 -22.40 -14.33
N ILE A 663 -6.39 -22.24 -14.80
CA ILE A 663 -7.62 -22.18 -14.00
C ILE A 663 -8.48 -23.43 -14.25
N PRO A 664 -9.16 -24.01 -13.24
CA PRO A 664 -9.25 -23.56 -11.84
C PRO A 664 -7.98 -23.78 -10.99
N GLY A 665 -6.99 -24.49 -11.51
CA GLY A 665 -5.78 -24.82 -10.76
C GLY A 665 -6.06 -25.75 -9.57
N ALA A 666 -5.19 -25.71 -8.55
CA ALA A 666 -5.29 -26.58 -7.37
C ALA A 666 -6.09 -25.98 -6.20
N ASN A 667 -6.48 -24.70 -6.29
CA ASN A 667 -7.03 -23.93 -5.17
C ASN A 667 -8.56 -23.87 -5.15
N GLY A 668 -9.26 -24.36 -6.18
CA GLY A 668 -10.71 -24.29 -6.27
C GLY A 668 -11.43 -25.02 -5.13
N VAL A 669 -12.55 -24.45 -4.66
CA VAL A 669 -13.49 -25.10 -3.73
C VAL A 669 -14.72 -25.57 -4.49
N ALA A 670 -15.43 -26.60 -4.03
CA ALA A 670 -16.64 -27.08 -4.70
C ALA A 670 -17.71 -25.96 -4.80
N SER A 671 -18.41 -25.90 -5.94
CA SER A 671 -19.53 -24.98 -6.14
C SER A 671 -20.70 -25.30 -5.21
N ASP A 672 -21.52 -24.31 -4.85
CA ASP A 672 -22.73 -24.49 -4.05
C ASP A 672 -23.81 -25.24 -4.87
N PRO A 673 -24.21 -26.46 -4.46
CA PRO A 673 -25.27 -27.20 -5.14
C PRO A 673 -26.61 -26.45 -5.18
N ALA A 674 -26.86 -25.51 -4.25
CA ALA A 674 -28.08 -24.70 -4.23
C ALA A 674 -28.17 -23.72 -5.41
N LYS A 675 -27.02 -23.29 -5.97
CA LYS A 675 -26.99 -22.48 -7.22
C LYS A 675 -27.26 -23.33 -8.47
N GLY A 676 -27.28 -24.65 -8.38
CA GLY A 676 -27.68 -25.58 -9.45
C GLY A 676 -26.57 -25.97 -10.44
N GLY A 677 -25.31 -25.62 -10.13
CA GLY A 677 -24.14 -26.05 -10.90
C GLY A 677 -23.44 -27.28 -10.32
N ASN A 678 -22.41 -27.73 -11.04
CA ASN A 678 -21.47 -28.73 -10.56
C ASN A 678 -20.08 -28.39 -11.12
N GLY A 679 -19.25 -27.81 -10.27
CA GLY A 679 -17.94 -27.29 -10.63
C GLY A 679 -17.18 -26.81 -9.40
N VAL A 680 -16.39 -25.77 -9.58
CA VAL A 680 -15.60 -25.16 -8.50
C VAL A 680 -15.68 -23.64 -8.55
N TYR A 681 -15.53 -23.00 -7.39
CA TYR A 681 -15.22 -21.58 -7.29
C TYR A 681 -13.73 -21.36 -7.09
N ILE A 682 -13.18 -20.39 -7.82
CA ILE A 682 -11.86 -19.81 -7.57
C ILE A 682 -12.00 -18.35 -7.09
N SER A 683 -10.93 -17.78 -6.54
CA SER A 683 -10.93 -16.36 -6.16
C SER A 683 -10.54 -15.45 -7.33
N TYR A 684 -10.85 -14.17 -7.19
CA TYR A 684 -10.40 -13.13 -8.12
C TYR A 684 -8.87 -13.19 -8.33
N THR A 685 -8.08 -13.43 -7.27
CA THR A 685 -6.60 -13.55 -7.37
C THR A 685 -6.12 -14.86 -8.00
N ASP A 686 -6.85 -15.98 -7.82
CA ASP A 686 -6.55 -17.24 -8.51
C ASP A 686 -6.72 -17.08 -10.04
N LEU A 687 -7.68 -16.26 -10.48
CA LEU A 687 -7.89 -15.92 -11.89
C LEU A 687 -6.89 -14.89 -12.41
N ARG A 688 -6.65 -13.80 -11.66
CA ARG A 688 -5.91 -12.60 -12.08
C ARG A 688 -4.65 -12.36 -11.22
N PRO A 689 -3.66 -13.28 -11.20
CA PRO A 689 -2.54 -13.23 -10.26
C PRO A 689 -1.68 -11.95 -10.33
N LYS A 690 -1.63 -11.26 -11.48
CA LYS A 690 -0.92 -9.97 -11.60
C LYS A 690 -1.48 -8.87 -10.69
N ILE A 691 -2.73 -8.96 -10.22
CA ILE A 691 -3.30 -7.95 -9.30
C ILE A 691 -2.52 -7.87 -7.98
N THR A 692 -1.80 -8.94 -7.61
CA THR A 692 -0.96 -8.95 -6.41
C THR A 692 0.31 -8.10 -6.52
N LEU A 693 0.61 -7.59 -7.72
CA LEU A 693 1.71 -6.66 -8.00
C LEU A 693 1.29 -5.19 -7.93
N ASP A 694 -0.01 -4.92 -7.74
CA ASP A 694 -0.52 -3.55 -7.61
C ASP A 694 0.02 -2.87 -6.33
N PRO A 695 0.44 -1.58 -6.39
CA PRO A 695 0.96 -0.88 -5.22
C PRO A 695 0.03 -0.91 -3.99
N MET A 696 -1.28 -0.85 -4.20
CA MET A 696 -2.30 -0.86 -3.16
C MET A 696 -2.71 -2.28 -2.71
N TRP A 697 -2.24 -3.33 -3.38
CA TRP A 697 -2.54 -4.72 -2.99
C TRP A 697 -2.09 -5.04 -1.57
N SER A 698 -0.91 -4.56 -1.18
CA SER A 698 -0.35 -4.80 0.16
C SER A 698 -1.23 -4.21 1.27
N TYR A 699 -1.80 -3.03 1.04
CA TYR A 699 -2.75 -2.36 1.93
C TYR A 699 -4.07 -3.14 2.02
N LEU A 700 -4.68 -3.49 0.89
CA LEU A 700 -5.95 -4.23 0.86
C LEU A 700 -5.81 -5.62 1.51
N SER A 701 -4.74 -6.35 1.20
CA SER A 701 -4.46 -7.67 1.77
C SER A 701 -4.19 -7.61 3.28
N ASN A 702 -3.51 -6.57 3.77
CA ASN A 702 -3.29 -6.38 5.20
C ASN A 702 -4.61 -6.07 5.94
N LEU A 703 -5.44 -5.18 5.40
CA LEU A 703 -6.76 -4.92 5.97
C LEU A 703 -7.64 -6.16 5.95
N TYR A 704 -7.67 -6.94 4.86
CA TYR A 704 -8.48 -8.15 4.80
C TYR A 704 -8.12 -9.15 5.91
N GLN A 705 -6.82 -9.31 6.19
CA GLN A 705 -6.34 -10.21 7.24
C GLN A 705 -6.57 -9.70 8.68
N THR A 706 -6.64 -8.37 8.88
CA THR A 706 -6.70 -7.74 10.21
C THR A 706 -8.09 -7.25 10.60
N SER A 707 -8.95 -6.95 9.62
CA SER A 707 -10.24 -6.29 9.80
C SER A 707 -11.42 -7.10 9.25
N TYR A 708 -11.29 -7.80 8.13
CA TYR A 708 -12.43 -8.56 7.59
C TYR A 708 -12.66 -9.85 8.37
N ASN A 709 -13.81 -9.95 9.03
CA ASN A 709 -14.24 -11.14 9.75
C ASN A 709 -15.14 -12.00 8.83
N PRO A 710 -14.67 -13.18 8.37
CA PRO A 710 -15.41 -14.01 7.43
C PRO A 710 -16.66 -14.67 8.05
N ALA A 711 -16.79 -14.71 9.37
CA ALA A 711 -17.97 -15.25 10.04
C ALA A 711 -19.10 -14.21 10.16
N THR A 712 -18.77 -12.93 10.40
CA THR A 712 -19.76 -11.84 10.48
C THR A 712 -19.99 -11.16 9.13
N LYS A 713 -19.11 -11.41 8.14
CA LYS A 713 -19.03 -10.75 6.82
C LYS A 713 -18.90 -9.23 6.93
N LYS A 714 -18.09 -8.75 7.87
CA LYS A 714 -17.89 -7.32 8.17
C LYS A 714 -16.43 -6.96 8.37
N TRP A 715 -16.13 -5.70 8.07
CA TRP A 715 -14.87 -5.05 8.40
C TRP A 715 -14.96 -4.49 9.83
N GLU A 716 -14.27 -5.12 10.78
CA GLU A 716 -14.39 -4.85 12.22
C GLU A 716 -13.29 -3.93 12.75
N GLN A 717 -12.18 -3.78 12.03
CA GLN A 717 -11.02 -2.93 12.38
C GLN A 717 -10.70 -1.91 11.27
N GLY A 718 -11.73 -1.43 10.57
CA GLY A 718 -11.63 -0.43 9.50
C GLY A 718 -11.87 -1.02 8.10
N THR A 719 -12.63 -0.29 7.29
CA THR A 719 -12.97 -0.67 5.90
C THR A 719 -11.89 -0.16 4.93
N PRO A 720 -11.50 -0.91 3.88
CA PRO A 720 -10.60 -0.42 2.85
C PRO A 720 -11.12 0.90 2.28
N THR A 721 -10.26 1.91 2.23
CA THR A 721 -10.63 3.26 1.80
C THR A 721 -9.67 3.71 0.70
N PHE A 722 -10.23 4.21 -0.39
CA PHE A 722 -9.50 4.62 -1.59
C PHE A 722 -9.93 6.01 -2.01
N THR A 723 -9.09 6.72 -2.75
CA THR A 723 -9.45 7.99 -3.39
C THR A 723 -9.25 7.77 -4.89
N TYR A 724 -10.33 7.80 -5.68
CA TYR A 724 -10.29 7.43 -7.09
C TYR A 724 -10.50 8.61 -8.03
N HIS A 725 -9.66 8.67 -9.06
CA HIS A 725 -9.74 9.60 -10.18
C HIS A 725 -10.37 8.92 -11.40
N ARG A 726 -11.65 8.54 -11.28
CA ARG A 726 -12.41 7.98 -12.40
C ARG A 726 -12.62 9.01 -13.50
N PHE A 727 -12.22 8.68 -14.73
CA PHE A 727 -12.25 9.62 -15.85
C PHE A 727 -13.65 10.17 -16.10
N TRP A 728 -14.67 9.30 -16.14
CA TRP A 728 -16.07 9.71 -16.34
C TRP A 728 -16.53 10.69 -15.25
N SER A 729 -16.22 10.43 -13.98
CA SER A 729 -16.64 11.27 -12.84
C SER A 729 -16.02 12.67 -12.90
N GLN A 730 -14.76 12.74 -13.35
CA GLN A 730 -14.03 14.00 -13.49
C GLN A 730 -14.55 14.82 -14.67
N VAL A 731 -14.93 14.18 -15.78
CA VAL A 731 -15.66 14.85 -16.86
C VAL A 731 -17.05 15.30 -16.37
N ASP A 732 -17.76 14.47 -15.61
CA ASP A 732 -19.11 14.78 -15.11
C ASP A 732 -19.11 16.09 -14.28
N ILE A 733 -18.13 16.25 -13.38
CA ILE A 733 -18.00 17.47 -12.57
C ILE A 733 -17.40 18.65 -13.37
N ALA A 734 -16.47 18.42 -14.30
CA ALA A 734 -15.94 19.48 -15.18
C ALA A 734 -17.05 20.07 -16.07
N THR A 735 -17.81 19.21 -16.73
CA THR A 735 -18.96 19.60 -17.57
C THR A 735 -20.05 20.30 -16.74
N ALA A 736 -20.24 19.95 -15.46
CA ALA A 736 -21.17 20.65 -14.58
C ALA A 736 -20.81 22.14 -14.37
N TYR A 737 -19.52 22.47 -14.24
CA TYR A 737 -19.08 23.88 -14.18
C TYR A 737 -19.35 24.63 -15.49
N ALA A 738 -19.04 23.99 -16.63
CA ALA A 738 -19.27 24.54 -17.96
C ALA A 738 -20.76 24.79 -18.25
N GLU A 739 -21.62 23.82 -17.94
CA GLU A 739 -23.05 23.95 -18.20
C GLU A 739 -23.74 24.97 -17.28
N TYR A 740 -23.32 25.06 -16.01
CA TYR A 740 -23.80 26.12 -15.11
C TYR A 740 -23.40 27.51 -15.61
N ASP A 741 -22.16 27.68 -16.07
CA ASP A 741 -21.72 28.92 -16.71
C ASP A 741 -22.55 29.26 -17.96
N ARG A 742 -22.66 28.31 -18.89
CA ARG A 742 -23.31 28.49 -20.20
C ARG A 742 -24.80 28.82 -20.10
N LEU A 743 -25.52 28.17 -19.19
CA LEU A 743 -26.99 28.21 -19.13
C LEU A 743 -27.53 29.21 -18.10
N ILE A 744 -26.81 29.38 -16.98
CA ILE A 744 -27.24 30.22 -15.86
C ILE A 744 -26.41 31.51 -15.82
N GLY A 745 -25.08 31.36 -15.85
CA GLY A 745 -24.10 32.44 -15.74
C GLY A 745 -24.03 33.07 -14.33
N SER A 746 -22.83 33.22 -13.78
CA SER A 746 -22.66 34.02 -12.55
C SER A 746 -22.79 35.51 -12.90
N SER A 747 -23.72 36.22 -12.28
CA SER A 747 -24.05 37.62 -12.61
C SER A 747 -23.00 38.67 -12.14
N ALA A 748 -21.77 38.24 -11.88
CA ALA A 748 -20.66 39.10 -11.51
C ALA A 748 -19.53 38.88 -12.54
N PRO A 749 -19.10 39.93 -13.28
CA PRO A 749 -17.82 39.89 -13.98
C PRO A 749 -16.73 39.57 -12.97
N ILE A 750 -15.80 38.66 -13.29
CA ILE A 750 -14.59 38.53 -12.48
C ILE A 750 -13.88 39.88 -12.48
N THR A 751 -13.63 40.40 -11.29
CA THR A 751 -12.66 41.47 -11.07
C THR A 751 -11.28 40.84 -10.86
N ALA A 752 -10.22 41.66 -10.83
CA ALA A 752 -8.99 41.24 -10.16
C ALA A 752 -9.32 40.76 -8.73
N PRO A 753 -8.60 39.78 -8.18
CA PRO A 753 -8.97 39.20 -6.88
C PRO A 753 -8.84 40.23 -5.76
N ALA A 754 -9.45 39.96 -4.60
CA ALA A 754 -9.14 40.73 -3.39
C ALA A 754 -7.67 40.51 -2.98
N ALA A 755 -7.05 41.52 -2.36
CA ALA A 755 -5.72 41.37 -1.78
C ALA A 755 -5.70 40.23 -0.74
N PRO A 756 -4.68 39.35 -0.73
CA PRO A 756 -4.59 38.25 0.23
C PRO A 756 -4.76 38.71 1.68
N ALA A 757 -5.72 38.09 2.36
CA ALA A 757 -5.98 38.31 3.78
C ALA A 757 -5.04 37.48 4.66
N THR A 758 -4.90 37.92 5.92
CA THR A 758 -4.13 37.23 6.98
C THR A 758 -2.76 36.73 6.54
N VAL A 759 -2.04 37.53 5.73
CA VAL A 759 -0.64 37.22 5.42
C VAL A 759 0.14 37.18 6.72
N THR A 760 0.96 36.15 6.89
CA THR A 760 1.94 36.02 7.98
C THR A 760 3.28 35.57 7.40
N ALA A 761 4.37 35.90 8.09
CA ALA A 761 5.71 35.47 7.72
C ALA A 761 6.44 34.90 8.95
N ALA A 762 6.86 33.64 8.87
CA ALA A 762 7.66 32.97 9.87
C ALA A 762 9.16 33.06 9.50
N PRO A 763 10.05 33.45 10.43
CA PRO A 763 11.48 33.45 10.18
C PRO A 763 12.05 32.03 10.17
N GLY A 764 12.97 31.75 9.26
CA GLY A 764 13.85 30.59 9.29
C GLY A 764 15.30 31.02 9.05
N SER A 765 16.26 30.09 9.19
CA SER A 765 17.65 30.40 8.84
C SER A 765 17.78 30.69 7.36
N THR A 766 18.29 31.88 7.04
CA THR A 766 18.46 32.39 5.66
C THR A 766 17.21 32.29 4.80
N GLN A 767 16.02 32.26 5.41
CA GLN A 767 14.74 32.15 4.71
C GLN A 767 13.57 32.79 5.47
N ALA A 768 12.47 33.01 4.77
CA ALA A 768 11.19 33.38 5.34
C ALA A 768 10.08 32.53 4.70
N THR A 769 9.25 31.88 5.52
CA THR A 769 8.08 31.16 5.05
C THR A 769 6.86 32.04 5.23
N LEU A 770 6.24 32.42 4.11
CA LEU A 770 5.01 33.20 4.07
C LEU A 770 3.82 32.26 3.95
N THR A 771 2.72 32.60 4.63
CA THR A 771 1.41 31.95 4.46
C THR A 771 0.30 33.00 4.43
N TRP A 772 -0.81 32.73 3.75
CA TRP A 772 -1.94 33.64 3.64
C TRP A 772 -3.27 32.87 3.48
N THR A 773 -4.41 33.54 3.67
CA THR A 773 -5.71 32.96 3.28
C THR A 773 -5.91 33.10 1.77
N ALA A 774 -6.48 32.08 1.14
CA ALA A 774 -6.80 32.10 -0.29
C ALA A 774 -7.74 33.28 -0.62
N SER A 775 -7.33 34.13 -1.55
CA SER A 775 -8.21 35.14 -2.13
C SER A 775 -9.22 34.46 -3.05
N ALA A 776 -10.50 34.77 -2.89
CA ALA A 776 -11.54 34.34 -3.84
C ALA A 776 -11.18 34.80 -5.27
N ASN A 777 -11.39 33.91 -6.24
CA ASN A 777 -11.12 34.11 -7.66
C ASN A 777 -9.64 34.35 -8.04
N ALA A 778 -8.68 34.04 -7.16
CA ALA A 778 -7.26 34.04 -7.50
C ALA A 778 -6.85 32.73 -8.18
N ALA A 779 -6.18 32.83 -9.33
CA ALA A 779 -5.55 31.70 -10.03
C ALA A 779 -4.12 31.45 -9.54
N SER A 780 -3.43 32.50 -9.06
CA SER A 780 -2.11 32.41 -8.45
C SER A 780 -1.80 33.64 -7.58
N TYR A 781 -0.62 33.68 -6.99
CA TYR A 781 -0.11 34.79 -6.19
C TYR A 781 1.28 35.21 -6.65
N ASN A 782 1.56 36.52 -6.55
CA ASN A 782 2.87 37.11 -6.65
C ASN A 782 3.36 37.47 -5.24
N VAL A 783 4.60 37.08 -4.90
CA VAL A 783 5.24 37.42 -3.63
C VAL A 783 6.27 38.51 -3.88
N LYS A 784 6.22 39.60 -3.12
CA LYS A 784 7.09 40.77 -3.31
C LYS A 784 7.79 41.13 -2.00
N ARG A 785 9.08 41.52 -2.09
CA ARG A 785 10.00 41.74 -0.96
C ARG A 785 10.69 43.10 -1.04
N ALA A 786 10.81 43.78 0.09
CA ALA A 786 11.65 44.96 0.30
C ALA A 786 12.56 44.78 1.53
N THR A 787 13.60 45.61 1.64
CA THR A 787 14.44 45.76 2.86
C THR A 787 14.12 47.04 3.64
N THR A 788 13.14 47.82 3.17
CA THR A 788 12.67 49.06 3.77
C THR A 788 11.15 49.00 3.93
N ALA A 789 10.63 49.50 5.06
CA ALA A 789 9.19 49.53 5.33
C ALA A 789 8.46 50.39 4.29
N GLY A 790 7.37 49.87 3.72
CA GLY A 790 6.58 50.52 2.67
C GLY A 790 7.11 50.30 1.25
N GLY A 791 8.26 49.65 1.08
CA GLY A 791 8.87 49.39 -0.23
C GLY A 791 10.02 50.34 -0.59
N PRO A 792 10.42 50.42 -1.88
CA PRO A 792 9.84 49.71 -3.02
C PRO A 792 10.04 48.19 -2.93
N TYR A 793 9.03 47.42 -3.36
CA TYR A 793 9.08 45.96 -3.35
C TYR A 793 9.57 45.41 -4.70
N THR A 794 10.38 44.34 -4.63
CA THR A 794 10.81 43.54 -5.78
C THR A 794 10.06 42.22 -5.78
N THR A 795 9.51 41.79 -6.92
CA THR A 795 8.85 40.48 -7.03
C THR A 795 9.89 39.37 -6.89
N VAL A 796 9.69 38.46 -5.95
CA VAL A 796 10.56 37.30 -5.67
C VAL A 796 9.95 35.97 -6.10
N ALA A 797 8.64 35.93 -6.33
CA ALA A 797 7.95 34.82 -6.98
C ALA A 797 6.70 35.29 -7.72
N THR A 798 6.37 34.61 -8.81
CA THR A 798 5.15 34.78 -9.60
C THR A 798 4.50 33.43 -9.84
N GLY A 799 3.18 33.39 -10.05
CA GLY A 799 2.49 32.15 -10.40
C GLY A 799 2.39 31.14 -9.25
N VAL A 800 2.54 31.56 -7.99
CA VAL A 800 2.41 30.64 -6.84
C VAL A 800 0.94 30.21 -6.73
N THR A 801 0.64 28.94 -6.95
CA THR A 801 -0.74 28.42 -6.91
C THR A 801 -1.22 28.07 -5.49
N GLY A 802 -0.31 27.66 -4.62
CA GLY A 802 -0.58 27.44 -3.19
C GLY A 802 -0.70 28.73 -2.38
N THR A 803 -1.16 28.60 -1.14
CA THR A 803 -1.31 29.72 -0.17
C THR A 803 -0.09 29.89 0.75
N SER A 804 1.06 29.36 0.35
CA SER A 804 2.33 29.56 1.05
C SER A 804 3.50 29.69 0.07
N TYR A 805 4.57 30.33 0.52
CA TYR A 805 5.82 30.44 -0.23
C TYR A 805 7.02 30.61 0.71
N THR A 806 8.06 29.81 0.52
CA THR A 806 9.32 29.97 1.27
C THR A 806 10.34 30.71 0.40
N ASN A 807 10.66 31.95 0.78
CA ASN A 807 11.72 32.73 0.14
C ASN A 807 13.06 32.44 0.81
N THR A 808 14.02 31.92 0.04
CA THR A 808 15.35 31.50 0.52
C THR A 808 16.45 32.51 0.13
N GLY A 809 17.69 32.27 0.61
CA GLY A 809 18.85 33.13 0.30
C GLY A 809 18.82 34.51 0.99
N LEU A 810 18.11 34.63 2.11
CA LEU A 810 18.03 35.85 2.91
C LEU A 810 19.22 35.97 3.87
N MET A 811 19.59 37.20 4.24
CA MET A 811 20.63 37.45 5.25
C MET A 811 20.04 37.43 6.66
N ASN A 812 20.59 36.59 7.53
CA ASN A 812 20.16 36.53 8.93
C ASN A 812 20.40 37.87 9.64
N GLY A 813 19.48 38.28 10.51
CA GLY A 813 19.49 39.58 11.20
C GLY A 813 19.02 40.76 10.34
N THR A 814 18.83 40.59 9.03
CA THR A 814 18.25 41.63 8.16
C THR A 814 16.74 41.55 8.20
N THR A 815 16.05 42.65 8.51
CA THR A 815 14.59 42.69 8.44
C THR A 815 14.11 42.87 7.01
N TYR A 816 13.29 41.92 6.55
CA TYR A 816 12.63 41.96 5.25
C TYR A 816 11.13 42.25 5.42
N TYR A 817 10.59 42.97 4.45
CA TYR A 817 9.21 43.40 4.38
C TYR A 817 8.56 42.71 3.18
N TYR A 818 7.42 42.06 3.40
CA TYR A 818 6.74 41.30 2.36
C TYR A 818 5.31 41.76 2.18
N VAL A 819 4.88 41.71 0.92
CA VAL A 819 3.49 41.78 0.52
C VAL A 819 3.21 40.69 -0.50
N VAL A 820 1.98 40.18 -0.50
CA VAL A 820 1.50 39.20 -1.47
C VAL A 820 0.34 39.84 -2.23
N SER A 821 0.28 39.62 -3.53
CA SER A 821 -0.85 40.02 -4.37
C SER A 821 -1.40 38.79 -5.09
N ALA A 822 -2.72 38.73 -5.20
CA ALA A 822 -3.45 37.68 -5.89
C ALA A 822 -3.60 38.03 -7.36
N VAL A 823 -3.53 37.05 -8.25
CA VAL A 823 -3.54 37.23 -9.71
C VAL A 823 -4.59 36.30 -10.32
N ASN A 824 -5.38 36.83 -11.25
CA ASN A 824 -6.20 36.02 -12.15
C ASN A 824 -6.11 36.55 -13.58
N THR A 825 -6.92 36.00 -14.49
CA THR A 825 -6.98 36.38 -15.91
C THR A 825 -7.41 37.84 -16.15
N VAL A 826 -8.03 38.50 -15.18
CA VAL A 826 -8.48 39.89 -15.26
C VAL A 826 -7.43 40.86 -14.73
N GLY A 827 -6.62 40.45 -13.76
CA GLY A 827 -5.47 41.22 -13.32
C GLY A 827 -4.90 40.82 -11.97
N GLU A 828 -3.94 41.62 -11.52
CA GLU A 828 -3.33 41.53 -10.20
C GLU A 828 -4.07 42.42 -9.18
N SER A 829 -4.27 41.91 -7.97
CA SER A 829 -4.87 42.62 -6.85
C SER A 829 -3.98 43.75 -6.35
N ALA A 830 -4.54 44.61 -5.49
CA ALA A 830 -3.69 45.38 -4.58
C ALA A 830 -2.80 44.44 -3.74
N ASN A 831 -1.63 44.94 -3.33
CA ASN A 831 -0.77 44.25 -2.37
C ASN A 831 -1.52 44.03 -1.04
N SER A 832 -1.27 42.91 -0.37
CA SER A 832 -1.74 42.64 0.99
C SER A 832 -1.26 43.69 2.00
N VAL A 833 -1.77 43.60 3.23
CA VAL A 833 -1.08 44.19 4.38
C VAL A 833 0.37 43.71 4.41
N GLN A 834 1.30 44.62 4.69
CA GLN A 834 2.72 44.31 4.75
C GLN A 834 3.02 43.54 6.04
N VAL A 835 3.65 42.37 5.88
CA VAL A 835 4.25 41.64 7.00
C VAL A 835 5.75 41.88 7.05
N THR A 836 6.33 41.74 8.24
CA THR A 836 7.77 41.85 8.44
C THR A 836 8.31 40.55 9.00
N VAL A 837 9.54 40.23 8.65
CA VAL A 837 10.24 39.06 9.14
C VAL A 837 11.73 39.35 9.15
N THR A 838 12.36 39.04 10.27
CA THR A 838 13.82 39.09 10.40
C THR A 838 14.27 37.64 10.47
N PRO A 839 14.75 37.03 9.37
CA PRO A 839 15.35 35.71 9.40
C PRO A 839 16.41 35.67 10.50
N THR A 840 16.19 34.83 11.50
CA THR A 840 17.17 34.57 12.55
C THR A 840 18.03 33.41 12.09
N ALA A 841 19.33 33.46 12.36
CA ALA A 841 20.14 32.25 12.27
C ALA A 841 19.43 31.14 13.07
N ALA A 842 19.31 29.95 12.49
CA ALA A 842 18.75 28.83 13.23
C ALA A 842 19.57 28.70 14.51
N ILE A 843 18.88 28.76 15.65
CA ILE A 843 19.44 28.25 16.88
C ILE A 843 19.70 26.77 16.56
N ALA A 844 20.98 26.39 16.47
CA ALA A 844 21.32 24.99 16.28
C ALA A 844 20.80 24.21 17.49
N VAL A 845 20.35 22.96 17.29
CA VAL A 845 20.21 22.04 18.42
C VAL A 845 21.53 22.00 19.20
N PRO A 846 21.52 21.88 20.53
CA PRO A 846 22.73 22.07 21.31
C PRO A 846 23.89 21.17 20.85
N GLY A 847 25.12 21.69 20.79
CA GLY A 847 26.26 20.92 20.25
C GLY A 847 26.58 19.65 21.06
N ALA A 848 27.25 18.70 20.41
CA ALA A 848 27.71 17.48 21.09
C ALA A 848 28.59 17.82 22.31
N PHE A 849 28.38 17.09 23.40
CA PHE A 849 29.01 17.34 24.69
C PHE A 849 29.15 16.03 25.47
N THR A 850 30.09 16.00 26.41
CA THR A 850 30.52 14.77 27.09
C THR A 850 30.10 14.78 28.55
N LEU A 851 29.42 13.73 28.98
CA LEU A 851 29.12 13.41 30.38
C LEU A 851 30.20 12.49 30.95
N THR A 852 30.69 12.84 32.14
CA THR A 852 31.48 11.99 33.03
C THR A 852 30.72 11.76 34.34
N GLY A 853 31.00 10.64 34.99
CA GLY A 853 30.39 10.30 36.27
C GLY A 853 31.38 9.60 37.19
N THR A 854 31.42 10.03 38.45
CA THR A 854 32.34 9.54 39.47
C THR A 854 31.53 8.93 40.62
N ALA A 855 31.92 7.74 41.04
CA ALA A 855 31.30 7.05 42.17
C ALA A 855 31.66 7.73 43.50
N GLY A 856 30.68 7.92 44.37
CA GLY A 856 30.86 8.24 45.79
C GLY A 856 30.12 7.25 46.67
N ASN A 857 30.12 7.50 47.99
CA ASN A 857 29.35 6.71 48.93
C ASN A 857 27.86 7.03 48.84
N ALA A 858 27.07 6.05 48.39
CA ALA A 858 25.62 6.16 48.17
C ALA A 858 25.23 7.35 47.27
N GLN A 859 26.13 7.76 46.38
CA GLN A 859 25.89 8.85 45.44
C GLN A 859 26.69 8.69 44.14
N ALA A 860 26.17 9.25 43.05
CA ALA A 860 26.90 9.43 41.79
C ALA A 860 27.09 10.93 41.52
N ALA A 861 28.34 11.39 41.46
CA ALA A 861 28.66 12.77 41.08
C ALA A 861 28.85 12.85 39.56
N LEU A 862 27.99 13.59 38.88
CA LEU A 862 27.98 13.76 37.43
C LEU A 862 28.52 15.14 37.07
N ALA A 863 29.32 15.23 36.02
CA ALA A 863 29.80 16.47 35.44
C ALA A 863 29.83 16.37 33.92
N TRP A 864 29.52 17.44 33.20
CA TRP A 864 29.52 17.43 31.74
C TRP A 864 30.12 18.71 31.16
N THR A 865 30.62 18.64 29.92
CA THR A 865 31.07 19.83 29.21
C THR A 865 29.88 20.69 28.78
N ALA A 866 30.08 22.00 28.67
CA ALA A 866 29.05 22.90 28.15
C ALA A 866 28.71 22.53 26.70
N SER A 867 27.45 22.18 26.45
CA SER A 867 26.90 22.03 25.11
C SER A 867 26.67 23.40 24.49
N SER A 868 27.26 23.65 23.32
CA SER A 868 27.17 24.95 22.65
C SER A 868 25.71 25.25 22.25
N GLY A 869 25.19 26.39 22.69
CA GLY A 869 23.81 26.80 22.42
C GLY A 869 22.74 26.18 23.33
N ALA A 870 23.09 25.35 24.32
CA ALA A 870 22.12 24.87 25.31
C ALA A 870 21.59 26.01 26.20
N ALA A 871 20.29 26.01 26.48
CA ALA A 871 19.66 26.90 27.45
C ALA A 871 19.55 26.23 28.83
N THR A 872 19.24 24.93 28.87
CA THR A 872 19.15 24.12 30.09
C THR A 872 19.61 22.68 29.86
N TYR A 873 19.82 21.94 30.95
CA TYR A 873 20.13 20.52 30.96
C TYR A 873 19.14 19.73 31.83
N ALA A 874 18.91 18.47 31.48
CA ALA A 874 18.20 17.51 32.32
C ALA A 874 19.02 16.23 32.52
N VAL A 875 19.02 15.69 33.74
CA VAL A 875 19.74 14.46 34.12
C VAL A 875 18.75 13.29 34.07
N GLN A 876 19.09 12.24 33.34
CA GLN A 876 18.31 11.00 33.28
C GLN A 876 19.12 9.80 33.76
N ARG A 877 18.44 8.83 34.40
CA ARG A 877 19.03 7.61 34.98
C ARG A 877 18.25 6.35 34.57
N ALA A 878 18.97 5.25 34.33
CA ALA A 878 18.45 3.89 34.22
C ALA A 878 19.31 2.91 35.03
N THR A 879 18.77 1.73 35.34
CA THR A 879 19.50 0.59 35.95
C THR A 879 20.04 -0.41 34.91
N SER A 880 19.79 -0.15 33.63
CA SER A 880 20.31 -0.91 32.48
C SER A 880 20.67 0.05 31.36
N SER A 881 21.70 -0.25 30.57
CA SER A 881 22.16 0.59 29.45
C SER A 881 21.09 0.77 28.37
N THR A 882 20.24 -0.25 28.16
CA THR A 882 19.13 -0.28 27.20
C THR A 882 17.75 -0.10 27.84
N GLY A 883 17.68 0.10 29.17
CA GLY A 883 16.42 0.26 29.89
C GLY A 883 15.76 1.64 29.69
N THR A 884 14.53 1.79 30.17
CA THR A 884 13.83 3.08 30.19
C THR A 884 14.55 4.05 31.14
N TYR A 885 14.97 5.21 30.62
CA TYR A 885 15.61 6.26 31.40
C TYR A 885 14.54 7.15 32.06
N THR A 886 14.69 7.44 33.35
CA THR A 886 13.84 8.35 34.11
C THR A 886 14.56 9.66 34.40
N THR A 887 13.89 10.80 34.26
CA THR A 887 14.47 12.12 34.56
C THR A 887 14.54 12.32 36.08
N LEU A 888 15.75 12.59 36.60
CA LEU A 888 16.00 12.91 38.01
C LEU A 888 15.92 14.40 38.30
N ALA A 889 16.39 15.22 37.35
CA ALA A 889 16.39 16.67 37.45
C ALA A 889 16.28 17.30 36.06
N SER A 890 15.67 18.47 35.98
CA SER A 890 15.45 19.23 34.73
C SER A 890 15.71 20.72 34.95
N ASN A 891 15.78 21.49 33.86
CA ASN A 891 16.01 22.94 33.88
C ASN A 891 17.31 23.38 34.58
N LEU A 892 18.32 22.51 34.63
CA LEU A 892 19.61 22.81 35.23
C LEU A 892 20.40 23.77 34.34
N THR A 893 21.01 24.80 34.92
CA THR A 893 22.01 25.66 34.27
C THR A 893 23.44 25.35 34.71
N ALA A 894 23.59 24.60 35.81
CA ALA A 894 24.88 24.05 36.24
C ALA A 894 25.33 22.90 35.32
N LEU A 895 26.64 22.71 35.22
CA LEU A 895 27.29 21.66 34.41
C LEU A 895 27.66 20.42 35.24
N SER A 896 27.03 20.26 36.39
CA SER A 896 27.21 19.13 37.30
C SER A 896 25.94 18.85 38.10
N TYR A 897 25.81 17.62 38.56
CA TYR A 897 24.68 17.16 39.39
C TYR A 897 25.12 15.96 40.24
N THR A 898 24.76 15.93 41.52
CA THR A 898 25.00 14.78 42.39
C THR A 898 23.69 14.03 42.60
N ASP A 899 23.60 12.81 42.08
CA ASP A 899 22.51 11.90 42.44
C ASP A 899 22.84 11.26 43.80
N ALA A 900 22.33 11.87 44.87
CA ALA A 900 22.45 11.38 46.24
C ALA A 900 21.47 10.22 46.58
N THR A 901 20.77 9.67 45.59
CA THR A 901 19.86 8.52 45.75
C THR A 901 20.43 7.22 45.16
N ALA A 902 21.62 7.28 44.56
CA ALA A 902 22.25 6.15 43.89
C ALA A 902 22.89 5.18 44.91
N ALA A 903 22.24 4.04 45.15
CA ALA A 903 22.68 3.07 46.15
C ALA A 903 24.04 2.41 45.82
N ASN A 904 24.83 2.12 46.87
CA ASN A 904 26.12 1.42 46.74
C ASN A 904 25.95 0.04 46.09
N GLY A 905 26.92 -0.35 45.25
CA GLY A 905 26.94 -1.64 44.57
C GLY A 905 25.95 -1.80 43.41
N THR A 906 25.06 -0.82 43.18
CA THR A 906 24.15 -0.81 42.02
C THR A 906 24.75 0.05 40.91
N THR A 907 24.92 -0.53 39.72
CA THR A 907 25.37 0.22 38.54
C THR A 907 24.21 1.00 37.94
N TYR A 908 24.37 2.31 37.82
CA TYR A 908 23.40 3.21 37.19
C TYR A 908 23.99 3.84 35.93
N TYR A 909 23.16 3.94 34.90
CA TYR A 909 23.49 4.54 33.61
C TYR A 909 22.84 5.90 33.51
N TYR A 910 23.64 6.93 33.23
CA TYR A 910 23.20 8.32 33.17
C TYR A 910 23.37 8.91 31.78
N LYS A 911 22.45 9.80 31.41
CA LYS A 911 22.50 10.64 30.21
C LYS A 911 22.10 12.06 30.58
N ILE A 912 22.69 13.05 29.94
CA ILE A 912 22.27 14.45 30.03
C ILE A 912 21.56 14.83 28.74
N VAL A 913 20.43 15.52 28.86
CA VAL A 913 19.69 16.10 27.74
C VAL A 913 19.90 17.62 27.79
N ALA A 914 20.80 18.14 26.95
CA ALA A 914 20.94 19.57 26.72
C ALA A 914 19.78 20.05 25.84
N THR A 915 19.10 21.13 26.20
CA THR A 915 17.89 21.62 25.51
C THR A 915 17.97 23.13 25.29
N ASN A 916 17.50 23.57 24.12
CA ASN A 916 17.19 24.96 23.82
C ASN A 916 15.87 25.05 23.04
N THR A 917 15.50 26.24 22.57
CA THR A 917 14.25 26.45 21.83
C THR A 917 14.19 25.78 20.44
N ALA A 918 15.30 25.24 19.94
CA ALA A 918 15.36 24.50 18.67
C ALA A 918 15.34 22.98 18.83
N GLY A 919 15.47 22.47 20.06
CA GLY A 919 15.43 21.04 20.35
C GLY A 919 16.45 20.61 21.40
N SER A 920 16.74 19.31 21.42
CA SER A 920 17.59 18.69 22.44
C SER A 920 18.66 17.80 21.85
N THR A 921 19.82 17.78 22.50
CA THR A 921 20.95 16.88 22.22
C THR A 921 21.27 16.08 23.47
N ILE A 922 21.54 14.79 23.29
CA ILE A 922 21.80 13.85 24.39
C ILE A 922 23.31 13.56 24.45
N SER A 923 23.89 13.56 25.64
CA SER A 923 25.30 13.19 25.87
C SER A 923 25.58 11.71 25.55
N ASN A 924 26.86 11.32 25.59
CA ASN A 924 27.21 9.92 25.82
C ASN A 924 26.56 9.40 27.11
N THR A 925 26.45 8.07 27.22
CA THR A 925 26.03 7.42 28.47
C THR A 925 27.23 7.30 29.40
N ALA A 926 27.09 7.67 30.68
CA ALA A 926 28.07 7.38 31.73
C ALA A 926 27.52 6.29 32.66
N SER A 927 28.35 5.30 32.98
CA SER A 927 28.01 4.22 33.92
C SER A 927 28.71 4.48 35.24
N VAL A 928 27.96 4.58 36.33
CA VAL A 928 28.50 4.82 37.68
C VAL A 928 27.94 3.79 38.64
N THR A 929 28.84 3.12 39.37
CA THR A 929 28.51 2.22 40.47
C THR A 929 29.00 2.88 41.77
N PRO A 930 28.12 3.51 42.56
CA PRO A 930 28.47 4.06 43.87
C PRO A 930 29.10 2.99 44.76
N VAL A 931 30.08 3.38 45.58
CA VAL A 931 30.81 2.46 46.46
C VAL A 931 30.99 3.09 47.84
N ALA A 932 30.84 2.28 48.88
CA ALA A 932 31.09 2.71 50.25
C ALA A 932 32.57 3.12 50.44
N PRO A 933 32.91 4.04 51.36
CA PRO A 933 34.29 4.42 51.61
C PRO A 933 35.02 3.23 52.23
N ILE A 934 36.18 2.90 51.69
CA ILE A 934 37.06 1.89 52.28
C ILE A 934 37.70 2.51 53.54
N ALA A 935 37.55 1.87 54.70
CA ALA A 935 38.25 2.26 55.93
C ALA A 935 39.69 1.69 55.91
N VAL A 936 40.62 2.29 56.67
CA VAL A 936 41.97 1.73 56.83
C VAL A 936 41.92 0.32 57.43
N PRO A 937 42.91 -0.56 57.16
CA PRO A 937 42.88 -1.94 57.63
C PRO A 937 42.84 -2.04 59.17
N GLY A 938 42.04 -2.95 59.72
CA GLY A 938 41.90 -3.14 61.16
C GLY A 938 43.14 -3.74 61.85
N ALA A 939 43.21 -3.63 63.17
CA ALA A 939 44.29 -4.22 63.95
C ALA A 939 44.35 -5.76 63.80
N PHE A 940 45.56 -6.31 63.81
CA PHE A 940 45.84 -7.74 63.62
C PHE A 940 47.17 -8.12 64.27
N THR A 941 47.41 -9.42 64.44
CA THR A 941 48.53 -9.96 65.23
C THR A 941 49.45 -10.85 64.42
N LEU A 942 50.76 -10.72 64.67
CA LEU A 942 51.86 -11.50 64.09
C LEU A 942 52.43 -12.47 65.13
N THR A 943 52.72 -13.71 64.70
CA THR A 943 53.56 -14.69 65.39
C THR A 943 54.74 -15.10 64.48
N GLY A 944 55.84 -15.56 65.08
CA GLY A 944 57.04 -16.00 64.37
C GLY A 944 57.68 -17.22 65.02
N THR A 945 58.22 -18.12 64.22
CA THR A 945 58.80 -19.40 64.65
C THR A 945 60.14 -19.65 63.94
N ALA A 946 61.13 -20.13 64.68
CA ALA A 946 62.46 -20.41 64.15
C ALA A 946 62.50 -21.73 63.35
N GLY A 947 63.23 -21.74 62.24
CA GLY A 947 63.60 -22.94 61.48
C GLY A 947 65.05 -22.89 61.03
N ASN A 948 65.46 -23.84 60.17
CA ASN A 948 66.82 -23.89 59.63
C ASN A 948 67.06 -22.80 58.58
N ALA A 949 67.94 -21.85 58.90
CA ALA A 949 68.27 -20.69 58.09
C ALA A 949 67.03 -19.89 57.64
N GLN A 950 65.96 -19.95 58.44
CA GLN A 950 64.70 -19.28 58.13
C GLN A 950 63.88 -18.92 59.36
N ALA A 951 63.06 -17.87 59.24
CA ALA A 951 62.03 -17.51 60.20
C ALA A 951 60.65 -17.64 59.53
N ALA A 952 59.81 -18.55 60.02
CA ALA A 952 58.44 -18.70 59.55
C ALA A 952 57.52 -17.72 60.32
N LEU A 953 56.83 -16.85 59.59
CA LEU A 953 55.95 -15.81 60.14
C LEU A 953 54.51 -16.10 59.72
N ALA A 954 53.57 -15.93 60.64
CA ALA A 954 52.14 -16.06 60.36
C ALA A 954 51.36 -14.98 61.12
N TRP A 955 50.35 -14.40 60.49
CA TRP A 955 49.53 -13.35 61.09
C TRP A 955 48.04 -13.56 60.84
N THR A 956 47.21 -12.93 61.66
CA THR A 956 45.76 -12.93 61.47
C THR A 956 45.35 -11.96 60.37
N ALA A 957 44.22 -12.23 59.70
CA ALA A 957 43.69 -11.31 58.68
C ALA A 957 43.29 -9.97 59.31
N SER A 958 43.88 -8.88 58.81
CA SER A 958 43.42 -7.52 59.07
C SER A 958 42.15 -7.23 58.27
N ALA A 959 41.07 -6.90 58.96
CA ALA A 959 39.79 -6.57 58.32
C ALA A 959 39.94 -5.34 57.42
N GLY A 960 39.64 -5.51 56.12
CA GLY A 960 39.76 -4.44 55.12
C GLY A 960 41.13 -4.31 54.44
N ALA A 961 42.15 -5.09 54.83
CA ALA A 961 43.42 -5.15 54.10
C ALA A 961 43.24 -5.74 52.69
N VAL A 962 43.96 -5.20 51.71
CA VAL A 962 44.08 -5.75 50.35
C VAL A 962 45.41 -6.50 50.20
N THR A 963 46.49 -5.99 50.80
CA THR A 963 47.81 -6.63 50.83
C THR A 963 48.54 -6.40 52.16
N TYR A 964 49.65 -7.12 52.37
CA TYR A 964 50.51 -7.04 53.53
C TYR A 964 51.98 -6.88 53.11
N ASN A 965 52.75 -6.14 53.91
CA ASN A 965 54.20 -6.00 53.78
C ASN A 965 54.88 -6.60 55.01
N VAL A 966 55.90 -7.44 54.83
CA VAL A 966 56.72 -8.01 55.90
C VAL A 966 57.93 -7.11 56.11
N GLN A 967 58.12 -6.62 57.33
CA GLN A 967 59.28 -5.85 57.73
C GLN A 967 60.16 -6.62 58.71
N ARG A 968 61.48 -6.48 58.56
CA ARG A 968 62.50 -7.10 59.41
C ARG A 968 63.49 -6.06 59.93
N ALA A 969 63.93 -6.23 61.16
CA ALA A 969 65.10 -5.59 61.77
C ALA A 969 66.03 -6.67 62.34
N THR A 970 67.34 -6.42 62.33
CA THR A 970 68.32 -7.29 63.01
C THR A 970 68.60 -6.73 64.40
N GLY A 971 68.44 -7.55 65.45
CA GLY A 971 68.50 -7.05 66.84
C GLY A 971 67.52 -5.91 67.10
N SER A 972 67.98 -4.82 67.72
CA SER A 972 67.19 -3.61 68.00
C SER A 972 67.31 -2.52 66.91
N GLY A 973 67.62 -2.90 65.67
CA GLY A 973 67.78 -1.96 64.55
C GLY A 973 66.46 -1.44 63.96
N SER A 974 66.55 -0.59 62.94
CA SER A 974 65.39 -0.10 62.19
C SER A 974 64.79 -1.18 61.28
N TYR A 975 63.46 -1.13 61.11
CA TYR A 975 62.72 -2.03 60.23
C TYR A 975 62.87 -1.66 58.75
N ALA A 976 63.15 -2.64 57.90
CA ALA A 976 63.09 -2.54 56.44
C ALA A 976 62.09 -3.56 55.87
N ASN A 977 61.38 -3.21 54.80
CA ASN A 977 60.54 -4.18 54.06
C ASN A 977 61.45 -5.27 53.45
N ILE A 978 61.13 -6.54 53.72
CA ILE A 978 61.76 -7.71 53.07
C ILE A 978 60.81 -8.42 52.10
N ALA A 979 59.50 -8.18 52.23
CA ALA A 979 58.49 -8.54 51.24
C ALA A 979 57.35 -7.51 51.25
N THR A 980 56.71 -7.27 50.11
CA THR A 980 55.61 -6.32 49.97
C THR A 980 54.51 -6.87 49.06
N GLY A 981 53.28 -6.37 49.23
CA GLY A 981 52.16 -6.72 48.34
C GLY A 981 51.60 -8.13 48.52
N LEU A 982 51.88 -8.80 49.64
CA LEU A 982 51.44 -10.17 49.91
C LEU A 982 49.93 -10.22 50.15
N THR A 983 49.22 -11.17 49.53
CA THR A 983 47.80 -11.45 49.85
C THR A 983 47.63 -12.63 50.82
N GLY A 984 48.68 -13.46 50.97
CA GLY A 984 48.74 -14.51 51.97
C GLY A 984 49.00 -13.99 53.38
N LEU A 985 48.59 -14.77 54.38
CA LEU A 985 48.67 -14.44 55.81
C LEU A 985 49.90 -15.07 56.53
N ALA A 986 50.86 -15.55 55.76
CA ALA A 986 52.10 -16.13 56.25
C ALA A 986 53.24 -15.85 55.26
N TYR A 987 54.46 -15.79 55.78
CA TYR A 987 55.68 -15.59 55.00
C TYR A 987 56.86 -16.24 55.72
N THR A 988 57.65 -17.02 55.00
CA THR A 988 58.89 -17.58 55.54
C THR A 988 60.07 -16.77 55.01
N ASP A 989 60.77 -16.08 55.90
CA ASP A 989 62.03 -15.42 55.57
C ASP A 989 63.16 -16.45 55.53
N THR A 990 63.43 -16.99 54.35
CA THR A 990 64.51 -17.96 54.08
C THR A 990 65.89 -17.31 53.93
N THR A 991 66.03 -16.01 54.25
CA THR A 991 67.32 -15.30 54.27
C THR A 991 67.85 -15.10 55.70
N ALA A 992 67.10 -15.55 56.71
CA ALA A 992 67.41 -15.33 58.11
C ALA A 992 68.51 -16.31 58.60
N VAL A 993 69.70 -15.78 58.91
CA VAL A 993 70.87 -16.61 59.23
C VAL A 993 70.75 -17.28 60.59
N ASN A 994 71.13 -18.56 60.68
CA ASN A 994 71.18 -19.34 61.92
C ASN A 994 71.99 -18.63 63.02
N GLY A 995 71.45 -18.64 64.25
CA GLY A 995 72.05 -17.99 65.42
C GLY A 995 71.86 -16.47 65.49
N THR A 996 71.30 -15.82 64.47
CA THR A 996 71.03 -14.37 64.46
C THR A 996 69.59 -14.09 64.83
N THR A 997 69.36 -13.22 65.83
CA THR A 997 68.00 -12.82 66.24
C THR A 997 67.51 -11.64 65.40
N TYR A 998 66.37 -11.85 64.73
CA TYR A 998 65.67 -10.83 63.95
C TYR A 998 64.33 -10.51 64.60
N SER A 999 63.89 -9.26 64.49
CA SER A 999 62.54 -8.84 64.87
C SER A 999 61.73 -8.50 63.62
N TYR A 1000 60.47 -8.91 63.59
CA TYR A 1000 59.58 -8.79 62.44
C TYR A 1000 58.29 -8.07 62.83
N ARG A 1001 57.70 -7.34 61.89
CA ARG A 1001 56.34 -6.79 61.99
C ARG A 1001 55.69 -6.75 60.60
N ILE A 1002 54.37 -6.74 60.53
CA ILE A 1002 53.62 -6.74 59.28
C ILE A 1002 52.84 -5.43 59.14
N THR A 1003 52.86 -4.83 57.96
CA THR A 1003 52.01 -3.68 57.62
C THR A 1003 50.87 -4.16 56.72
N ALA A 1004 49.63 -4.12 57.19
CA ALA A 1004 48.44 -4.27 56.36
C ALA A 1004 48.21 -2.99 55.54
N VAL A 1005 47.79 -3.15 54.28
CA VAL A 1005 47.67 -2.06 53.28
C VAL A 1005 46.35 -2.18 52.53
N ASN A 1006 45.66 -1.06 52.36
CA ASN A 1006 44.60 -0.90 51.35
C ASN A 1006 44.62 0.51 50.75
N ALA A 1007 43.66 0.82 49.87
CA ALA A 1007 43.58 2.11 49.19
C ALA A 1007 43.33 3.31 50.12
N ALA A 1008 42.91 3.09 51.38
CA ALA A 1008 42.66 4.13 52.37
C ALA A 1008 43.87 4.39 53.30
N GLY A 1009 44.84 3.48 53.36
CA GLY A 1009 46.03 3.62 54.18
C GLY A 1009 46.57 2.29 54.70
N THR A 1010 47.38 2.36 55.76
CA THR A 1010 48.09 1.21 56.32
C THR A 1010 47.89 1.07 57.83
N THR A 1011 48.11 -0.13 58.36
CA THR A 1011 48.12 -0.40 59.81
C THR A 1011 49.16 -1.49 60.11
N ASP A 1012 49.98 -1.27 61.14
CA ASP A 1012 51.05 -2.20 61.54
C ASP A 1012 50.55 -3.20 62.61
N SER A 1013 51.08 -4.43 62.57
CA SER A 1013 50.91 -5.45 63.61
C SER A 1013 51.79 -5.21 64.83
N ASN A 1014 51.66 -6.05 65.86
CA ASN A 1014 52.73 -6.22 66.85
C ASN A 1014 54.03 -6.75 66.20
N SER A 1015 55.14 -6.60 66.92
CA SER A 1015 56.41 -7.23 66.56
C SER A 1015 56.55 -8.65 67.12
N ALA A 1016 57.34 -9.49 66.45
CA ALA A 1016 57.73 -10.84 66.89
C ALA A 1016 59.22 -11.08 66.62
N SER A 1017 59.96 -11.64 67.59
CA SER A 1017 61.40 -11.89 67.46
C SER A 1017 61.71 -13.38 67.29
N VAL A 1018 62.60 -13.72 66.34
CA VAL A 1018 62.91 -15.09 65.91
C VAL A 1018 64.42 -15.27 65.70
N THR A 1019 64.97 -16.39 66.17
CA THR A 1019 66.39 -16.76 66.02
C THR A 1019 66.49 -18.14 65.33
N PRO A 1020 66.77 -18.20 64.02
CA PRO A 1020 66.86 -19.47 63.26
C PRO A 1020 67.95 -20.42 63.78
N SER A 1021 67.80 -21.73 63.59
CA SER A 1021 68.80 -22.74 64.00
C SER A 1021 68.85 -23.98 63.09
N GLY A 1022 70.06 -24.55 62.93
CA GLY A 1022 70.36 -25.66 62.02
C GLY A 1022 69.44 -26.87 62.14
N GLY A 1023 68.97 -27.39 61.01
CA GLY A 1023 68.09 -28.57 60.95
C GLY A 1023 68.87 -29.87 60.96
N THR A 1024 68.53 -30.76 61.88
CA THR A 1024 69.12 -32.11 61.99
C THR A 1024 68.47 -33.07 60.98
N PRO A 1025 69.23 -33.97 60.30
CA PRO A 1025 68.65 -34.97 59.43
C PRO A 1025 67.73 -35.94 60.18
N THR A 1026 66.64 -36.38 59.55
CA THR A 1026 65.82 -37.48 60.07
C THR A 1026 66.57 -38.80 59.88
N THR A 1027 67.23 -39.27 60.94
CA THR A 1027 67.98 -40.54 60.92
C THR A 1027 67.11 -41.69 61.41
N GLY A 1028 66.41 -42.35 60.49
CA GLY A 1028 65.75 -43.64 60.76
C GLY A 1028 66.73 -44.82 60.80
N ASN A 1029 66.17 -46.02 60.94
CA ASN A 1029 66.90 -47.31 60.87
C ASN A 1029 67.33 -47.70 59.44
N LEU A 1030 67.18 -46.80 58.48
CA LEU A 1030 67.60 -46.97 57.09
C LEU A 1030 68.44 -45.76 56.69
N VAL A 1031 69.51 -46.00 55.93
CA VAL A 1031 70.49 -45.01 55.53
C VAL A 1031 70.70 -45.11 54.03
N VAL A 1032 70.55 -43.99 53.30
CA VAL A 1032 70.97 -43.90 51.90
C VAL A 1032 72.42 -43.48 51.85
N GLN A 1033 73.21 -44.28 51.15
CA GLN A 1033 74.55 -43.90 50.74
C GLN A 1033 74.56 -43.53 49.26
N TYR A 1034 75.30 -42.49 48.92
CA TYR A 1034 75.51 -42.02 47.55
C TYR A 1034 76.97 -42.17 47.16
N LYS A 1035 77.20 -42.46 45.87
CA LYS A 1035 78.51 -42.43 45.22
C LYS A 1035 78.33 -41.91 43.79
N LEU A 1036 79.16 -40.94 43.41
CA LEU A 1036 79.26 -40.43 42.05
C LEU A 1036 80.23 -41.32 41.25
N ASN A 1037 79.80 -41.79 40.08
CA ASN A 1037 80.65 -42.64 39.21
C ASN A 1037 81.39 -41.86 38.12
N ASN A 1038 80.92 -40.67 37.74
CA ASN A 1038 81.55 -39.78 36.77
C ASN A 1038 81.69 -38.39 37.40
N SER A 1039 82.90 -37.88 37.56
CA SER A 1039 83.12 -36.55 38.16
C SER A 1039 82.94 -35.38 37.19
N ASN A 1040 82.60 -35.66 35.92
CA ASN A 1040 82.35 -34.64 34.90
C ASN A 1040 80.95 -34.01 35.05
N ALA A 1041 80.84 -32.99 35.90
CA ALA A 1041 79.58 -32.33 36.25
C ALA A 1041 78.89 -31.54 35.09
N THR A 1042 79.40 -31.61 33.86
CA THR A 1042 78.82 -30.92 32.69
C THR A 1042 78.60 -31.84 31.48
N ASP A 1043 78.45 -33.14 31.72
CA ASP A 1043 78.23 -34.15 30.68
C ASP A 1043 76.75 -34.24 30.25
N ASN A 1044 76.43 -34.95 29.16
CA ASN A 1044 75.05 -35.22 28.76
C ASN A 1044 74.38 -36.41 29.47
N GLN A 1045 75.08 -37.02 30.43
CA GLN A 1045 74.56 -38.08 31.28
C GLN A 1045 75.02 -37.93 32.74
N ILE A 1046 74.08 -37.94 33.68
CA ILE A 1046 74.34 -37.99 35.12
C ILE A 1046 74.52 -39.45 35.53
N TYR A 1047 75.55 -39.75 36.31
CA TYR A 1047 75.90 -41.11 36.78
C TYR A 1047 75.87 -41.23 38.31
N ALA A 1048 74.70 -41.61 38.86
CA ALA A 1048 74.48 -41.71 40.30
C ALA A 1048 74.42 -43.16 40.77
N SER A 1049 75.13 -43.50 41.85
CA SER A 1049 75.03 -44.81 42.51
C SER A 1049 74.49 -44.68 43.92
N PHE A 1050 73.64 -45.64 44.31
CA PHE A 1050 73.03 -45.71 45.62
C PHE A 1050 73.25 -47.07 46.28
N ASN A 1051 73.36 -47.06 47.60
CA ASN A 1051 73.31 -48.25 48.45
C ASN A 1051 72.45 -47.92 49.67
N ILE A 1052 71.43 -48.73 49.92
CA ILE A 1052 70.54 -48.57 51.07
C ILE A 1052 71.02 -49.53 52.16
N LYS A 1053 71.42 -49.00 53.31
CA LYS A 1053 71.76 -49.77 54.51
C LYS A 1053 70.57 -49.85 55.45
N ASN A 1054 70.35 -51.02 56.02
CA ASN A 1054 69.43 -51.22 57.14
C ASN A 1054 70.25 -51.29 58.43
N THR A 1055 70.33 -50.17 59.14
CA THR A 1055 70.99 -50.08 60.46
C THR A 1055 70.08 -50.57 61.59
N GLY A 1056 68.82 -50.89 61.30
CA GLY A 1056 67.86 -51.46 62.23
C GLY A 1056 68.02 -52.95 62.51
N THR A 1057 67.21 -53.43 63.44
CA THR A 1057 67.21 -54.81 63.97
C THR A 1057 66.24 -55.76 63.25
N THR A 1058 65.48 -55.28 62.26
CA THR A 1058 64.49 -56.07 61.51
C THR A 1058 64.70 -55.96 59.99
N PRO A 1059 64.57 -57.05 59.20
CA PRO A 1059 64.62 -56.97 57.75
C PRO A 1059 63.58 -56.01 57.15
N VAL A 1060 63.95 -55.28 56.09
CA VAL A 1060 63.10 -54.34 55.37
C VAL A 1060 62.96 -54.77 53.91
N SER A 1061 61.73 -54.95 53.44
CA SER A 1061 61.49 -55.25 52.01
C SER A 1061 61.76 -54.04 51.14
N LEU A 1062 62.53 -54.23 50.07
CA LEU A 1062 62.87 -53.18 49.11
C LEU A 1062 61.66 -52.68 48.33
N SER A 1063 60.66 -53.52 48.08
CA SER A 1063 59.46 -53.11 47.32
C SER A 1063 58.56 -52.12 48.07
N GLY A 1064 58.74 -51.98 49.39
CA GLY A 1064 58.14 -50.91 50.18
C GLY A 1064 58.97 -49.63 50.22
N LEU A 1065 60.13 -49.60 49.57
CA LEU A 1065 61.05 -48.45 49.58
C LEU A 1065 61.02 -47.67 48.26
N LYS A 1066 61.17 -46.35 48.38
CA LYS A 1066 61.36 -45.42 47.27
C LYS A 1066 62.50 -44.46 47.59
N LEU A 1067 63.49 -44.34 46.71
CA LEU A 1067 64.63 -43.45 46.87
C LEU A 1067 64.51 -42.27 45.90
N ARG A 1068 64.73 -41.04 46.37
CA ARG A 1068 64.71 -39.84 45.51
C ARG A 1068 66.06 -39.16 45.41
N TYR A 1069 66.42 -38.82 44.18
CA TYR A 1069 67.56 -37.97 43.83
C TYR A 1069 67.04 -36.70 43.16
N TYR A 1070 67.35 -35.55 43.74
CA TYR A 1070 66.82 -34.23 43.39
C TYR A 1070 67.85 -33.48 42.53
N LEU A 1071 67.39 -33.06 41.36
CA LEU A 1071 68.19 -32.39 40.34
C LEU A 1071 67.43 -31.20 39.73
N THR A 1072 68.18 -30.36 39.04
CA THR A 1072 67.65 -29.42 38.08
C THR A 1072 67.72 -30.05 36.69
N LYS A 1073 66.75 -29.72 35.85
CA LYS A 1073 66.63 -30.29 34.51
C LYS A 1073 67.44 -29.50 33.47
N ASP A 1074 67.90 -28.29 33.80
CA ASP A 1074 68.56 -27.28 32.95
C ASP A 1074 67.81 -26.86 31.66
N SER A 1075 66.75 -27.57 31.28
CA SER A 1075 65.94 -27.33 30.09
C SER A 1075 64.49 -27.68 30.39
N ALA A 1076 63.59 -26.69 30.31
CA ALA A 1076 62.17 -26.90 30.56
C ALA A 1076 61.57 -27.97 29.62
N SER A 1077 62.03 -28.03 28.37
CA SER A 1077 61.38 -28.72 27.25
C SER A 1077 61.78 -30.18 27.05
N ALA A 1078 62.99 -30.58 27.46
CA ALA A 1078 63.52 -31.92 27.17
C ALA A 1078 62.72 -33.04 27.89
N GLY A 1079 62.69 -34.25 27.35
CA GLY A 1079 62.34 -35.43 28.14
C GLY A 1079 63.52 -35.84 29.05
N LEU A 1080 63.24 -36.57 30.12
CA LEU A 1080 64.28 -37.29 30.89
C LEU A 1080 64.05 -38.80 30.77
N SER A 1081 65.13 -39.53 30.55
CA SER A 1081 65.16 -41.00 30.53
C SER A 1081 66.18 -41.50 31.55
N MET A 1082 65.90 -42.64 32.18
CA MET A 1082 66.85 -43.32 33.05
C MET A 1082 67.09 -44.78 32.65
N TRP A 1083 68.27 -45.28 32.97
CA TRP A 1083 68.64 -46.68 32.86
C TRP A 1083 69.30 -47.16 34.15
N THR A 1084 69.02 -48.39 34.56
CA THR A 1084 69.76 -49.06 35.64
C THR A 1084 70.91 -49.84 35.02
N ASP A 1085 72.08 -49.20 34.93
CA ASP A 1085 73.28 -49.81 34.34
C ASP A 1085 73.73 -51.04 35.13
N TYR A 1086 73.55 -51.04 36.46
CA TYR A 1086 73.77 -52.21 37.32
C TYR A 1086 72.92 -52.12 38.60
N ALA A 1087 72.39 -53.25 39.08
CA ALA A 1087 71.90 -53.35 40.45
C ALA A 1087 72.17 -54.74 41.03
N GLN A 1088 72.75 -54.82 42.23
CA GLN A 1088 73.01 -56.09 42.92
C GLN A 1088 71.70 -56.84 43.29
N VAL A 1089 70.59 -56.11 43.41
CA VAL A 1089 69.21 -56.64 43.59
C VAL A 1089 68.54 -57.04 42.26
N GLY A 1090 69.29 -57.04 41.16
CA GLY A 1090 68.84 -57.30 39.79
C GLY A 1090 68.30 -56.05 39.10
N SER A 1091 68.92 -55.60 38.00
CA SER A 1091 68.52 -54.37 37.30
C SER A 1091 67.06 -54.37 36.83
N SER A 1092 66.50 -55.52 36.44
CA SER A 1092 65.08 -55.65 36.07
C SER A 1092 64.10 -55.45 37.23
N ASN A 1093 64.59 -55.45 38.48
CA ASN A 1093 63.81 -55.18 39.67
C ASN A 1093 63.90 -53.70 40.10
N VAL A 1094 64.72 -52.88 39.44
CA VAL A 1094 64.81 -51.44 39.69
C VAL A 1094 64.14 -50.70 38.54
N SER A 1095 63.20 -49.83 38.88
CA SER A 1095 62.54 -48.91 37.96
C SER A 1095 62.67 -47.50 38.51
N GLY A 1096 62.51 -46.48 37.68
CA GLY A 1096 62.40 -45.13 38.18
C GLY A 1096 61.61 -44.20 37.28
N ALA A 1097 61.06 -43.16 37.90
CA ALA A 1097 60.20 -42.18 37.27
C ALA A 1097 60.61 -40.77 37.70
N PHE A 1098 60.44 -39.80 36.80
CA PHE A 1098 60.72 -38.39 37.09
C PHE A 1098 59.45 -37.65 37.49
N ALA A 1099 59.55 -36.79 38.49
CA ALA A 1099 58.47 -35.89 38.90
C ALA A 1099 59.01 -34.48 39.18
N SER A 1100 58.24 -33.46 38.79
CA SER A 1100 58.59 -32.07 39.04
C SER A 1100 58.34 -31.65 40.49
N ILE A 1101 59.20 -30.78 40.99
CA ILE A 1101 59.11 -30.15 42.31
C ILE A 1101 58.35 -28.83 42.13
N SER A 1102 57.34 -28.60 42.97
CA SER A 1102 56.51 -27.39 42.90
C SER A 1102 56.33 -26.76 44.29
N PRO A 1103 56.70 -25.47 44.48
CA PRO A 1103 57.46 -24.64 43.54
C PRO A 1103 58.88 -25.17 43.36
N ALA A 1104 59.39 -25.09 42.13
CA ALA A 1104 60.77 -25.48 41.81
C ALA A 1104 61.76 -24.68 42.68
N LYS A 1105 62.79 -25.36 43.17
CA LYS A 1105 63.88 -24.78 43.98
C LYS A 1105 65.03 -24.40 43.07
N ALA A 1106 65.83 -23.42 43.49
CA ALA A 1106 67.01 -22.97 42.74
C ALA A 1106 68.03 -24.08 42.46
N THR A 1107 68.04 -25.15 43.29
CA THR A 1107 68.91 -26.32 43.14
C THR A 1107 68.16 -27.63 42.91
N ALA A 1108 66.84 -27.60 42.71
CA ALA A 1108 66.07 -28.77 42.30
C ALA A 1108 64.70 -28.38 41.73
N ASP A 1109 64.48 -28.68 40.44
CA ASP A 1109 63.17 -28.54 39.79
C ASP A 1109 62.48 -29.90 39.55
N THR A 1110 63.22 -30.99 39.69
CA THR A 1110 62.81 -32.36 39.36
C THR A 1110 63.47 -33.35 40.34
N TYR A 1111 62.85 -34.51 40.55
CA TYR A 1111 63.55 -35.66 41.14
C TYR A 1111 63.34 -36.93 40.33
N LEU A 1112 64.37 -37.79 40.33
CA LEU A 1112 64.24 -39.20 39.99
C LEU A 1112 63.82 -39.97 41.23
N GLU A 1113 62.67 -40.66 41.18
CA GLU A 1113 62.25 -41.63 42.19
C GLU A 1113 62.52 -43.04 41.70
N LEU A 1114 63.44 -43.75 42.36
CA LEU A 1114 63.67 -45.17 42.18
C LEU A 1114 62.69 -45.99 43.03
N SER A 1115 62.09 -47.01 42.42
CA SER A 1115 61.16 -47.95 43.05
C SER A 1115 61.56 -49.39 42.71
N PHE A 1116 61.42 -50.29 43.69
CA PHE A 1116 61.84 -51.68 43.56
C PHE A 1116 60.66 -52.64 43.39
N SER A 1117 60.82 -53.66 42.56
CA SER A 1117 59.84 -54.75 42.44
C SER A 1117 59.92 -55.69 43.67
N ALA A 1118 58.89 -56.51 43.89
CA ALA A 1118 58.94 -57.58 44.91
C ALA A 1118 60.12 -58.56 44.70
N GLY A 1119 60.59 -58.71 43.46
CA GLY A 1119 61.75 -59.53 43.10
C GLY A 1119 63.09 -59.00 43.63
N ALA A 1120 63.18 -57.73 44.04
CA ALA A 1120 64.35 -57.17 44.71
C ALA A 1120 64.57 -57.73 46.14
N GLY A 1121 63.55 -58.37 46.72
CA GLY A 1121 63.63 -59.01 48.03
C GLY A 1121 63.65 -58.02 49.21
N SER A 1122 64.51 -58.29 50.20
CA SER A 1122 64.59 -57.53 51.44
C SER A 1122 66.02 -57.38 51.96
N ILE A 1123 66.34 -56.19 52.47
CA ILE A 1123 67.58 -55.91 53.17
C ILE A 1123 67.43 -56.42 54.61
N ALA A 1124 68.20 -57.45 54.98
CA ALA A 1124 68.23 -57.97 56.35
C ALA A 1124 68.67 -56.90 57.38
N ALA A 1125 68.38 -57.13 58.66
CA ALA A 1125 68.90 -56.31 59.76
C ALA A 1125 70.44 -56.22 59.72
N GLY A 1126 71.01 -55.03 59.80
CA GLY A 1126 72.44 -54.78 59.60
C GLY A 1126 72.95 -54.96 58.15
N GLY A 1127 72.08 -55.35 57.21
CA GLY A 1127 72.42 -55.60 55.81
C GLY A 1127 72.35 -54.35 54.94
N GLN A 1128 72.61 -54.53 53.64
CA GLN A 1128 72.47 -53.47 52.64
C GLN A 1128 71.98 -54.00 51.28
N SER A 1129 71.43 -53.12 50.43
CA SER A 1129 70.99 -53.47 49.08
C SER A 1129 72.14 -53.91 48.17
N GLY A 1130 73.36 -53.44 48.44
CA GLY A 1130 74.43 -53.46 47.47
C GLY A 1130 74.29 -52.32 46.46
N ASP A 1131 75.22 -52.27 45.51
CA ASP A 1131 75.35 -51.18 44.54
C ASP A 1131 74.16 -51.16 43.56
N ILE A 1132 73.52 -50.00 43.43
CA ILE A 1132 72.46 -49.69 42.46
C ILE A 1132 72.92 -48.46 41.67
N GLN A 1133 73.44 -48.70 40.48
CA GLN A 1133 73.98 -47.70 39.56
C GLN A 1133 72.91 -47.31 38.55
N VAL A 1134 72.57 -46.03 38.51
CA VAL A 1134 71.61 -45.47 37.56
C VAL A 1134 72.22 -44.32 36.77
N ARG A 1135 71.76 -44.20 35.54
CA ARG A 1135 72.18 -43.16 34.61
C ARG A 1135 70.98 -42.43 34.07
N ILE A 1136 71.08 -41.11 33.99
CA ILE A 1136 70.03 -40.20 33.53
C ILE A 1136 70.56 -39.46 32.30
N ALA A 1137 69.76 -39.37 31.23
CA ALA A 1137 70.06 -38.49 30.10
C ALA A 1137 68.84 -37.64 29.73
N LYS A 1138 69.08 -36.46 29.17
CA LYS A 1138 68.04 -35.71 28.45
C LYS A 1138 67.71 -36.46 27.15
N SER A 1139 66.44 -36.42 26.73
CA SER A 1139 65.98 -37.10 25.51
C SER A 1139 66.62 -36.55 24.24
N ASP A 1140 67.09 -35.30 24.28
CA ASP A 1140 67.83 -34.61 23.22
C ASP A 1140 69.35 -34.75 23.34
N TRP A 1141 69.84 -35.47 24.35
CA TRP A 1141 71.26 -35.68 24.65
C TRP A 1141 72.08 -34.38 24.85
N SER A 1142 71.41 -33.30 25.25
CA SER A 1142 72.07 -32.06 25.67
C SER A 1142 72.66 -32.18 27.08
N ASN A 1143 73.71 -31.39 27.35
CA ASN A 1143 74.49 -31.46 28.58
C ASN A 1143 73.68 -31.03 29.81
N PHE A 1144 73.97 -31.63 30.97
CA PHE A 1144 73.56 -31.15 32.28
C PHE A 1144 74.56 -30.13 32.85
N ASN A 1145 74.12 -29.42 33.88
CA ASN A 1145 75.02 -28.88 34.88
C ASN A 1145 74.67 -29.51 36.23
N GLU A 1146 75.47 -30.47 36.68
CA GLU A 1146 75.23 -31.16 37.95
C GLU A 1146 75.62 -30.27 39.15
N THR A 1147 76.37 -29.19 38.95
CA THR A 1147 76.85 -28.34 40.06
C THR A 1147 75.75 -27.53 40.76
N ASN A 1148 74.60 -27.36 40.10
CA ASN A 1148 73.37 -26.79 40.68
C ASN A 1148 72.42 -27.85 41.26
N ASP A 1149 72.71 -29.15 41.15
CA ASP A 1149 71.80 -30.19 41.63
C ASP A 1149 71.91 -30.41 43.14
N TYR A 1150 70.77 -30.38 43.83
CA TYR A 1150 70.73 -30.50 45.29
C TYR A 1150 71.37 -31.79 45.78
N SER A 1151 71.07 -32.93 45.14
CA SER A 1151 71.61 -34.24 45.53
C SER A 1151 73.03 -34.49 45.01
N PHE A 1152 73.62 -33.63 44.20
CA PHE A 1152 74.97 -33.79 43.68
C PHE A 1152 76.05 -33.32 44.67
N ASP A 1153 77.19 -34.00 44.65
CA ASP A 1153 78.45 -33.56 45.25
C ASP A 1153 79.61 -34.30 44.57
N SER A 1154 80.44 -33.56 43.85
CA SER A 1154 81.57 -34.08 43.07
C SER A 1154 82.66 -34.75 43.92
N THR A 1155 82.67 -34.53 45.24
CA THR A 1155 83.65 -35.14 46.15
C THR A 1155 83.30 -36.57 46.56
N LYS A 1156 82.08 -37.06 46.26
CA LYS A 1156 81.57 -38.35 46.75
C LYS A 1156 81.92 -39.52 45.83
N THR A 1157 83.22 -39.73 45.59
CA THR A 1157 83.76 -40.79 44.73
C THR A 1157 83.75 -42.19 45.37
N ALA A 1158 83.35 -42.30 46.64
CA ALA A 1158 83.07 -43.55 47.35
C ALA A 1158 81.73 -43.45 48.10
N PHE A 1159 81.10 -44.60 48.42
CA PHE A 1159 79.81 -44.63 49.10
C PHE A 1159 79.86 -43.99 50.49
N ALA A 1160 79.22 -42.83 50.62
CA ALA A 1160 79.08 -42.10 51.87
C ALA A 1160 77.60 -41.88 52.20
N ASP A 1161 77.27 -41.87 53.49
CA ASP A 1161 75.92 -41.56 53.98
C ASP A 1161 75.51 -40.17 53.48
N TRP A 1162 74.39 -40.10 52.77
CA TRP A 1162 74.02 -38.92 52.00
C TRP A 1162 72.60 -38.51 52.33
N SER A 1163 72.48 -37.47 53.15
CA SER A 1163 71.18 -36.93 53.56
C SER A 1163 70.47 -36.16 52.45
N LYS A 1164 71.16 -35.75 51.39
CA LYS A 1164 70.55 -35.05 50.26
C LYS A 1164 69.93 -35.97 49.20
N ALA A 1165 70.03 -37.29 49.38
CA ALA A 1165 69.16 -38.26 48.69
C ALA A 1165 68.22 -38.85 49.75
N THR A 1166 66.91 -38.82 49.50
CA THR A 1166 65.93 -39.20 50.52
C THR A 1166 65.40 -40.61 50.30
N LEU A 1167 65.01 -41.26 51.40
CA LEU A 1167 64.37 -42.56 51.38
C LEU A 1167 62.99 -42.49 52.01
N TYR A 1168 62.03 -43.07 51.31
CA TYR A 1168 60.67 -43.26 51.77
C TYR A 1168 60.42 -44.73 52.01
N GLN A 1169 59.82 -45.07 53.15
CA GLN A 1169 59.28 -46.40 53.41
C GLN A 1169 57.75 -46.28 53.47
N ASN A 1170 57.06 -47.00 52.59
CA ASN A 1170 55.59 -46.97 52.44
C ASN A 1170 55.03 -45.54 52.36
N GLY A 1171 55.73 -44.64 51.66
CA GLY A 1171 55.34 -43.24 51.47
C GLY A 1171 55.72 -42.29 52.61
N THR A 1172 56.34 -42.76 53.70
CA THR A 1172 56.83 -41.92 54.81
C THR A 1172 58.34 -41.67 54.67
N LEU A 1173 58.79 -40.41 54.81
CA LEU A 1173 60.22 -40.06 54.80
C LEU A 1173 60.92 -40.68 56.02
N VAL A 1174 61.91 -41.54 55.79
CA VAL A 1174 62.67 -42.25 56.84
C VAL A 1174 64.17 -41.94 56.85
N TRP A 1175 64.69 -41.36 55.76
CA TRP A 1175 66.07 -40.88 55.69
C TRP A 1175 66.18 -39.63 54.82
N GLY A 1176 67.01 -38.68 55.27
CA GLY A 1176 67.45 -37.53 54.49
C GLY A 1176 66.65 -36.25 54.73
N ILE A 1177 66.92 -35.26 53.88
CA ILE A 1177 66.37 -33.90 53.91
C ILE A 1177 65.96 -33.57 52.45
N GLU A 1178 64.72 -33.10 52.27
CA GLU A 1178 64.24 -32.61 50.97
C GLU A 1178 64.71 -31.16 50.69
N PRO A 1179 64.84 -30.75 49.41
CA PRO A 1179 65.28 -29.41 48.98
C PRO A 1179 64.29 -28.24 49.22
#